data_AF-A0AB33IG73-F1
#
_entry.id   AF-A0AB33IG73-F1
#
_cell.length_a   1.000
_cell.length_b   1.000
_cell.length_c   1.000
_cell.angle_alpha   90.00
_cell.angle_beta   90.00
_cell.angle_gamma   90.00
#
_symmetry.space_group_name_H-M   'P 1'
#
loop_
_entity.id
_entity.type
_entity.pdbx_description
1 polymer ?
#
loop_
_entity_poly.entity_id
_entity_poly.type
_entity_poly.pdbx_seq_one_letter_code
_entity_poly.pdbx_strand_id
1 'polypeptide(L)'
;MVTWTQLADTTVTAAAGPVAAGQTLLDGWIDLVGNAWSSTTLVSDTTQDYLTSIKESAPWTGGPLYRPQSEDAMSGRMTAQVHIDTNQTIYFMLRANRATGSTAFQGYLISIDHNTSGFYLHGFASVAGKLTQFLNQTLSTQPSSGDLVTLDVQLTQDTSTTSTMVVTVTNSAGATLGSATVTGNATLNASALQNVAGSFGLCAYSASSSNAAGIKEISVYNGDAVATTATAYTLTGSSSLTVNTATTYTVTPNGEPAAAVVVTPVCTLAGSFSPTTVTLPAGSSSGVTFTFTPSAVGSGSLSTTNNGSLTNPSALSLTASAPATAPSAPSFTLTAGSGQVTVTVVASTSTGGAAITGYPIFVGTSAGGESGSPVTTLTAAGSYTITGLTNGTPVYVTVGATNSAGTTKAAEQTATPVAPAATAYTLSGSSSLAVNTAATYTVTPNAAPLSAVTVTPTCTLAGTFSPATVVLAAGSTSGATFTFTPSSVGSGSLSTTNSGNLTNPSALSLTVISQATAPSAPSFTLAPGSGQVTVTVVAPTSTGGAAITGYPIFVGTSAGGESSSPVTTLAAPGSYTITGLTNGTPVYVTVGATNSVGTTQAAEQTATPVAPVTGGTITVDSPAFLFSPGNWYGDEGRAGSAWRRTWNVGAYFVFTWTASANPTATLHLGPSGTGAYVTLYLNGVGTTVAVTGDITLSGITASSENVLFAIMSNTPQSARWNQGANNLVVSGMTLDDSSSAGVSTAGTKGWVKIIGDSITEGIKANNNKDNIVYGYTFQVLQGLRALGYEVCVSACGYSGYLISGDSGADVPPYYYVSGSSSGSGGTYDDSKSRWNKIDENVSALDSNNHLSAYGDIGTEPVAIAVNYLTNEALSKSSTSDSQAAMTQAMAAHRQAAPDAWLFQIVPFGFHYSPKYASSWLAVFNNAMNSYRSAYPGDSKVATIDIGSDLSNTLEKNTGWYIYTDDVHPLAPGHALVAPVVQASIVTSLESKRNQSYTFF
;
A
#
# COMPACT_ATOMS: atom_id res chain seq x y z
N MET A 1 -2.91 -54.13 -58.01
CA MET A 1 -2.48 -54.54 -56.66
C MET A 1 -2.80 -53.41 -55.69
N VAL A 2 -3.29 -53.67 -54.47
CA VAL A 2 -3.49 -52.62 -53.46
C VAL A 2 -2.10 -52.20 -52.96
N THR A 3 -1.62 -51.02 -53.34
CA THR A 3 -0.33 -50.51 -52.87
C THR A 3 -0.53 -49.86 -51.51
N TRP A 4 -0.08 -50.57 -50.49
CA TRP A 4 0.04 -50.03 -49.14
C TRP A 4 1.30 -49.20 -49.06
N THR A 5 1.19 -47.96 -48.60
CA THR A 5 2.36 -47.13 -48.31
C THR A 5 2.62 -47.19 -46.82
N GLN A 6 3.78 -47.73 -46.42
CA GLN A 6 4.22 -47.69 -45.02
C GLN A 6 4.49 -46.22 -44.67
N LEU A 7 3.79 -45.70 -43.67
CA LEU A 7 3.88 -44.30 -43.30
C LEU A 7 4.94 -44.04 -42.23
N ALA A 8 5.25 -45.04 -41.39
CA ALA A 8 6.34 -45.01 -40.43
C ALA A 8 6.66 -46.41 -39.89
N ASP A 9 7.91 -46.58 -39.45
CA ASP A 9 8.36 -47.64 -38.54
C ASP A 9 8.99 -46.94 -37.33
N THR A 10 8.45 -47.16 -36.12
CA THR A 10 9.03 -46.62 -34.89
C THR A 10 9.41 -47.76 -33.97
N THR A 11 10.71 -48.08 -33.93
CA THR A 11 11.30 -49.00 -32.94
C THR A 11 11.65 -48.20 -31.69
N VAL A 12 10.87 -48.31 -30.62
CA VAL A 12 11.18 -47.67 -29.33
C VAL A 12 12.28 -48.48 -28.65
N THR A 13 13.54 -48.14 -28.91
CA THR A 13 14.72 -48.82 -28.34
C THR A 13 15.29 -48.05 -27.15
N ALA A 14 14.46 -47.81 -26.14
CA ALA A 14 14.93 -47.52 -24.78
C ALA A 14 13.79 -47.75 -23.79
N ALA A 15 14.06 -48.53 -22.74
CA ALA A 15 13.15 -48.69 -21.61
C ALA A 15 12.98 -47.35 -20.90
N ALA A 16 11.99 -46.56 -21.29
CA ALA A 16 11.50 -45.47 -20.47
C ALA A 16 10.88 -46.10 -19.21
N GLY A 17 11.48 -45.83 -18.04
CA GLY A 17 10.98 -46.33 -16.77
C GLY A 17 9.54 -45.87 -16.49
N PRO A 18 8.84 -46.51 -15.52
CA PRO A 18 7.46 -46.16 -15.21
C PRO A 18 7.33 -44.67 -14.84
N VAL A 19 6.43 -43.97 -15.53
CA VAL A 19 6.12 -42.57 -15.26
C VAL A 19 5.29 -42.51 -13.98
N ALA A 20 5.77 -41.82 -12.95
CA ALA A 20 5.08 -41.69 -11.66
C ALA A 20 3.77 -40.90 -11.82
N ALA A 21 2.76 -41.21 -11.00
CA ALA A 21 1.45 -40.56 -11.03
C ALA A 21 1.57 -39.02 -10.97
N GLY A 22 0.96 -38.33 -11.94
CA GLY A 22 0.95 -36.86 -12.02
C GLY A 22 2.16 -36.25 -12.74
N GLN A 23 3.02 -37.04 -13.39
CA GLN A 23 4.00 -36.50 -14.33
C GLN A 23 3.41 -36.37 -15.75
N THR A 24 3.67 -35.22 -16.37
CA THR A 24 3.32 -34.92 -17.76
C THR A 24 4.06 -35.90 -18.66
N LEU A 25 3.33 -36.67 -19.47
CA LEU A 25 3.93 -37.53 -20.49
C LEU A 25 4.78 -36.65 -21.42
N LEU A 26 6.03 -37.08 -21.68
CA LEU A 26 6.83 -36.48 -22.75
C LEU A 26 6.04 -36.63 -24.05
N ASP A 27 5.81 -35.52 -24.73
CA ASP A 27 5.00 -35.30 -25.94
C ASP A 27 3.49 -35.23 -25.71
N GLY A 28 3.06 -34.02 -25.33
CA GLY A 28 1.72 -33.70 -24.90
C GLY A 28 0.69 -33.63 -26.02
N TRP A 29 -0.36 -34.43 -25.89
CA TRP A 29 -1.74 -34.06 -26.26
C TRP A 29 -2.81 -34.64 -25.30
N ILE A 30 -2.47 -35.39 -24.23
CA ILE A 30 -3.41 -35.83 -23.18
C ILE A 30 -2.70 -35.91 -21.82
N ASP A 31 -3.31 -35.35 -20.76
CA ASP A 31 -2.91 -35.53 -19.35
C ASP A 31 -4.02 -36.31 -18.62
N LEU A 32 -3.71 -37.53 -18.18
CA LEU A 32 -4.64 -38.40 -17.43
C LEU A 32 -4.38 -38.23 -15.93
N VAL A 33 -5.08 -37.31 -15.27
CA VAL A 33 -4.92 -37.07 -13.82
C VAL A 33 -5.99 -37.82 -13.02
N GLY A 34 -5.56 -38.77 -12.17
CA GLY A 34 -6.33 -39.26 -11.03
C GLY A 34 -6.23 -40.76 -10.74
N ASN A 35 -5.37 -41.11 -9.79
CA ASN A 35 -5.19 -42.42 -9.13
C ASN A 35 -4.43 -43.51 -9.91
N ALA A 36 -3.59 -44.24 -9.15
CA ALA A 36 -2.95 -45.47 -9.61
C ALA A 36 -4.00 -46.42 -10.18
N TRP A 37 -3.70 -47.00 -11.35
CA TRP A 37 -4.45 -48.09 -11.95
C TRP A 37 -4.52 -49.23 -10.92
N SER A 38 -5.60 -49.27 -10.17
CA SER A 38 -5.93 -50.31 -9.22
C SER A 38 -7.39 -50.67 -9.45
N SER A 39 -7.71 -51.95 -9.27
CA SER A 39 -9.04 -52.56 -9.44
C SER A 39 -10.20 -51.86 -8.71
N THR A 40 -9.92 -50.79 -7.95
CA THR A 40 -10.87 -50.04 -7.11
C THR A 40 -11.24 -48.65 -7.64
N THR A 41 -10.65 -48.16 -8.73
CA THR A 41 -11.08 -46.91 -9.42
C THR A 41 -11.92 -47.18 -10.68
N LEU A 42 -12.12 -48.47 -10.97
CA LEU A 42 -13.02 -49.02 -11.96
C LEU A 42 -14.42 -49.09 -11.33
N VAL A 43 -15.38 -48.34 -11.86
CA VAL A 43 -16.78 -48.53 -11.47
C VAL A 43 -17.27 -49.79 -12.19
N SER A 44 -17.36 -50.88 -11.44
CA SER A 44 -17.90 -52.15 -11.90
C SER A 44 -19.40 -52.01 -12.23
N ASP A 45 -19.77 -51.95 -13.50
CA ASP A 45 -21.00 -52.64 -13.91
C ASP A 45 -20.64 -54.10 -14.19
N THR A 46 -20.47 -54.80 -13.06
CA THR A 46 -20.42 -56.26 -12.81
C THR A 46 -19.80 -57.25 -13.80
N THR A 47 -19.21 -56.86 -14.93
CA THR A 47 -18.42 -57.80 -15.75
C THR A 47 -17.20 -57.24 -16.49
N GLN A 48 -17.01 -55.94 -16.77
CA GLN A 48 -15.77 -55.43 -17.43
C GLN A 48 -15.40 -53.94 -17.17
N ASP A 49 -14.12 -53.60 -17.35
CA ASP A 49 -13.38 -52.43 -16.82
C ASP A 49 -13.15 -51.27 -17.82
N TYR A 50 -13.72 -50.05 -17.62
CA TYR A 50 -13.56 -48.90 -18.57
C TYR A 50 -13.30 -47.51 -17.96
N LEU A 51 -12.63 -46.64 -18.74
CA LEU A 51 -12.30 -45.23 -18.46
C LEU A 51 -13.53 -44.30 -18.52
N THR A 52 -13.65 -43.32 -17.62
CA THR A 52 -14.85 -42.46 -17.53
C THR A 52 -14.73 -41.06 -18.14
N SER A 53 -13.52 -40.50 -18.36
CA SER A 53 -13.32 -39.22 -19.07
C SER A 53 -11.89 -38.95 -19.56
N ILE A 54 -11.73 -38.03 -20.53
CA ILE A 54 -10.44 -37.57 -21.09
C ILE A 54 -10.32 -36.04 -20.90
N LYS A 55 -9.15 -35.51 -20.47
CA LYS A 55 -8.82 -34.07 -20.44
C LYS A 55 -7.54 -33.74 -21.23
N GLU A 56 -7.51 -32.58 -21.88
CA GLU A 56 -6.38 -32.06 -22.66
C GLU A 56 -5.49 -31.13 -21.80
N SER A 57 -4.17 -31.20 -21.96
CA SER A 57 -3.22 -30.20 -21.45
C SER A 57 -2.72 -29.29 -22.58
N ALA A 58 -1.98 -28.21 -22.25
CA ALA A 58 -1.57 -27.18 -23.20
C ALA A 58 -0.68 -27.75 -24.34
N PRO A 59 -0.80 -27.25 -25.59
CA PRO A 59 -0.12 -27.83 -26.74
C PRO A 59 1.40 -27.68 -26.65
N TRP A 60 2.12 -28.77 -26.91
CA TRP A 60 3.56 -28.77 -27.06
C TRP A 60 3.98 -28.14 -28.41
N THR A 61 5.06 -27.35 -28.38
CA THR A 61 5.51 -26.48 -29.47
C THR A 61 6.79 -26.96 -30.17
N GLY A 62 7.19 -28.24 -30.03
CA GLY A 62 8.50 -28.66 -30.50
C GLY A 62 8.74 -30.14 -30.81
N GLY A 63 8.03 -30.75 -31.76
CA GLY A 63 8.41 -32.03 -32.38
C GLY A 63 7.47 -32.45 -33.54
N PRO A 64 7.88 -33.37 -34.43
CA PRO A 64 7.16 -33.65 -35.67
C PRO A 64 5.91 -34.52 -35.42
N LEU A 65 4.73 -33.91 -35.55
CA LEU A 65 3.44 -34.59 -35.61
C LEU A 65 3.14 -34.92 -37.09
N TYR A 66 3.20 -36.18 -37.51
CA TYR A 66 3.03 -36.52 -38.93
C TYR A 66 1.57 -36.71 -39.33
N ARG A 67 1.17 -35.97 -40.37
CA ARG A 67 -0.16 -35.95 -41.00
C ARG A 67 -0.03 -36.47 -42.43
N PRO A 68 -0.87 -37.40 -42.91
CA PRO A 68 -0.94 -37.76 -44.33
C PRO A 68 -1.14 -36.54 -45.23
N GLN A 69 -0.46 -36.49 -46.38
CA GLN A 69 -0.36 -35.31 -47.27
C GLN A 69 -1.54 -35.09 -48.24
N SER A 70 -2.59 -35.93 -48.26
CA SER A 70 -3.76 -35.72 -49.13
C SER A 70 -5.07 -35.75 -48.34
N GLU A 71 -5.88 -34.70 -48.50
CA GLU A 71 -6.91 -34.29 -47.53
C GLU A 71 -8.37 -34.66 -47.88
N ASP A 72 -8.66 -35.46 -48.93
CA ASP A 72 -10.03 -35.51 -49.49
C ASP A 72 -10.74 -36.88 -49.63
N ALA A 73 -10.43 -37.90 -48.82
CA ALA A 73 -11.21 -39.15 -48.83
C ALA A 73 -11.72 -39.55 -47.42
N MET A 74 -13.04 -39.48 -47.20
CA MET A 74 -13.70 -39.92 -45.95
C MET A 74 -13.76 -41.45 -45.79
N SER A 75 -13.43 -42.21 -46.83
CA SER A 75 -13.32 -43.68 -46.78
C SER A 75 -11.86 -44.07 -46.91
N GLY A 76 -11.35 -44.81 -45.94
CA GLY A 76 -9.94 -45.16 -45.86
C GLY A 76 -9.73 -46.44 -45.07
N ARG A 77 -8.60 -47.10 -45.32
CA ARG A 77 -8.21 -48.31 -44.62
C ARG A 77 -6.82 -48.10 -44.03
N MET A 78 -6.72 -48.19 -42.71
CA MET A 78 -5.45 -48.16 -41.99
C MET A 78 -5.17 -49.51 -41.39
N THR A 79 -3.93 -49.94 -41.51
CA THR A 79 -3.46 -51.16 -40.87
C THR A 79 -2.29 -50.83 -39.96
N ALA A 80 -2.35 -51.30 -38.71
CA ALA A 80 -1.31 -51.18 -37.70
C ALA A 80 -0.84 -52.58 -37.28
N GLN A 81 0.46 -52.81 -37.25
CA GLN A 81 1.04 -54.07 -36.78
C GLN A 81 1.77 -53.84 -35.46
N VAL A 82 1.47 -54.63 -34.43
CA VAL A 82 2.02 -54.47 -33.08
C VAL A 82 2.31 -55.82 -32.44
N HIS A 83 3.47 -55.94 -31.78
CA HIS A 83 3.79 -57.08 -30.91
C HIS A 83 3.12 -56.91 -29.54
N ILE A 84 2.40 -57.92 -29.05
CA ILE A 84 1.69 -57.85 -27.77
C ILE A 84 2.25 -58.85 -26.76
N ASP A 85 2.64 -58.39 -25.58
CA ASP A 85 3.13 -59.23 -24.47
C ASP A 85 2.03 -59.49 -23.40
N THR A 86 2.22 -60.46 -22.49
CA THR A 86 1.26 -60.77 -21.42
C THR A 86 1.08 -59.62 -20.42
N ASN A 87 -0.16 -59.35 -20.00
CA ASN A 87 -0.55 -58.24 -19.10
C ASN A 87 -0.31 -56.84 -19.70
N GLN A 88 -0.59 -56.70 -20.99
CA GLN A 88 -0.43 -55.45 -21.72
C GLN A 88 -1.75 -55.04 -22.38
N THR A 89 -2.19 -53.82 -22.09
CA THR A 89 -3.29 -53.18 -22.84
C THR A 89 -2.71 -52.15 -23.79
N ILE A 90 -3.04 -52.25 -25.08
CA ILE A 90 -2.65 -51.30 -26.11
C ILE A 90 -3.87 -50.55 -26.60
N TYR A 91 -3.82 -49.23 -26.51
CA TYR A 91 -4.86 -48.33 -26.96
C TYR A 91 -4.50 -47.70 -28.30
N PHE A 92 -5.41 -47.72 -29.24
CA PHE A 92 -5.36 -47.07 -30.54
C PHE A 92 -6.42 -45.98 -30.61
N MET A 93 -5.99 -44.74 -30.72
CA MET A 93 -6.91 -43.60 -30.77
C MET A 93 -7.06 -43.10 -32.21
N LEU A 94 -8.30 -42.98 -32.68
CA LEU A 94 -8.69 -42.44 -34.00
C LEU A 94 -9.28 -41.04 -33.77
N ARG A 95 -8.58 -39.98 -34.18
CA ARG A 95 -8.91 -38.59 -33.80
C ARG A 95 -10.18 -38.03 -34.48
N ALA A 96 -10.99 -37.23 -33.75
CA ALA A 96 -12.00 -36.28 -34.29
C ALA A 96 -12.13 -34.98 -33.43
N ASN A 97 -12.83 -33.96 -33.96
CA ASN A 97 -12.69 -32.51 -33.64
C ASN A 97 -13.28 -32.02 -32.28
N ARG A 98 -12.82 -30.83 -31.85
CA ARG A 98 -13.39 -29.96 -30.79
C ARG A 98 -14.25 -28.89 -31.48
N ALA A 99 -15.57 -28.91 -31.32
CA ALA A 99 -16.42 -27.82 -31.80
C ALA A 99 -15.96 -26.49 -31.17
N THR A 100 -15.83 -25.43 -31.97
CA THR A 100 -15.32 -24.12 -31.54
C THR A 100 -16.08 -23.65 -30.29
N GLY A 101 -15.38 -23.51 -29.16
CA GLY A 101 -15.96 -23.09 -27.87
C GLY A 101 -16.39 -24.22 -26.92
N SER A 102 -16.22 -25.50 -27.26
CA SER A 102 -16.47 -26.63 -26.36
C SER A 102 -15.18 -27.13 -25.70
N THR A 103 -15.24 -27.54 -24.43
CA THR A 103 -14.11 -28.18 -23.71
C THR A 103 -14.05 -29.70 -23.90
N ALA A 104 -14.87 -30.28 -24.77
CA ALA A 104 -15.14 -31.71 -24.79
C ALA A 104 -14.73 -32.40 -26.10
N PHE A 105 -13.99 -33.50 -26.00
CA PHE A 105 -13.46 -34.31 -27.12
C PHE A 105 -14.53 -35.24 -27.72
N GLN A 106 -14.44 -35.48 -29.03
CA GLN A 106 -15.22 -36.50 -29.76
C GLN A 106 -14.30 -37.38 -30.60
N GLY A 107 -14.45 -38.70 -30.57
CA GLY A 107 -13.59 -39.62 -31.33
C GLY A 107 -13.81 -41.10 -31.02
N TYR A 108 -13.04 -41.97 -31.64
CA TYR A 108 -13.06 -43.42 -31.37
C TYR A 108 -11.76 -43.86 -30.71
N LEU A 109 -11.88 -44.72 -29.69
CA LEU A 109 -10.78 -45.38 -29.02
C LEU A 109 -10.98 -46.89 -29.16
N ILE A 110 -10.01 -47.59 -29.75
CA ILE A 110 -10.01 -49.05 -29.85
C ILE A 110 -8.88 -49.55 -28.97
N SER A 111 -9.08 -50.60 -28.19
CA SER A 111 -8.00 -51.20 -27.40
C SER A 111 -7.95 -52.70 -27.55
N ILE A 112 -6.73 -53.23 -27.56
CA ILE A 112 -6.47 -54.66 -27.45
C ILE A 112 -5.89 -54.88 -26.06
N ASP A 113 -6.62 -55.58 -25.20
CA ASP A 113 -6.19 -55.94 -23.86
C ASP A 113 -5.76 -57.40 -23.82
N HIS A 114 -4.54 -57.67 -23.34
CA HIS A 114 -4.07 -59.02 -23.04
C HIS A 114 -3.85 -59.14 -21.54
N ASN A 115 -4.84 -59.66 -20.82
CA ASN A 115 -4.74 -59.94 -19.39
C ASN A 115 -4.63 -61.45 -19.14
N THR A 116 -4.42 -61.87 -17.89
CA THR A 116 -4.30 -63.29 -17.52
C THR A 116 -5.51 -64.15 -17.89
N SER A 117 -6.66 -63.55 -18.21
CA SER A 117 -7.90 -64.23 -18.59
C SER A 117 -8.06 -64.36 -20.11
N GLY A 118 -7.22 -63.69 -20.91
CA GLY A 118 -7.23 -63.74 -22.37
C GLY A 118 -7.08 -62.36 -23.04
N PHE A 119 -7.21 -62.36 -24.36
CA PHE A 119 -7.18 -61.22 -25.26
C PHE A 119 -8.59 -60.75 -25.59
N TYR A 120 -8.79 -59.44 -25.41
CA TYR A 120 -10.05 -58.76 -25.62
C TYR A 120 -9.86 -57.56 -26.53
N LEU A 121 -10.80 -57.36 -27.43
CA LEU A 121 -10.92 -56.17 -28.26
C LEU A 121 -12.06 -55.32 -27.72
N HIS A 122 -11.72 -54.10 -27.31
CA HIS A 122 -12.69 -53.11 -26.86
C HIS A 122 -12.72 -51.92 -27.81
N GLY A 123 -13.87 -51.27 -27.90
CA GLY A 123 -14.04 -50.02 -28.64
C GLY A 123 -14.99 -49.09 -27.93
N PHE A 124 -14.57 -47.83 -27.82
CA PHE A 124 -15.27 -46.75 -27.13
C PHE A 124 -15.45 -45.57 -28.05
N ALA A 125 -16.63 -44.98 -28.02
CA ALA A 125 -16.89 -43.68 -28.63
C ALA A 125 -16.79 -42.63 -27.52
N SER A 126 -15.98 -41.61 -27.74
CA SER A 126 -15.97 -40.42 -26.89
C SER A 126 -16.99 -39.43 -27.44
N VAL A 127 -17.97 -39.03 -26.61
CA VAL A 127 -18.92 -37.96 -26.93
C VAL A 127 -18.98 -37.02 -25.73
N ALA A 128 -18.67 -35.74 -25.97
CA ALA A 128 -18.60 -34.73 -24.92
C ALA A 128 -17.68 -35.14 -23.75
N GLY A 129 -16.55 -35.78 -24.04
CA GLY A 129 -15.55 -36.19 -23.03
C GLY A 129 -15.94 -37.38 -22.17
N LYS A 130 -17.09 -38.03 -22.43
CA LYS A 130 -17.49 -39.31 -21.82
C LYS A 130 -17.22 -40.44 -22.80
N LEU A 131 -16.69 -41.56 -22.32
CA LEU A 131 -16.48 -42.78 -23.11
C LEU A 131 -17.68 -43.72 -22.97
N THR A 132 -18.27 -44.08 -24.10
CA THR A 132 -19.31 -45.10 -24.19
C THR A 132 -18.75 -46.29 -24.92
N GLN A 133 -18.71 -47.45 -24.28
CA GLN A 133 -18.29 -48.66 -24.95
C GLN A 133 -19.34 -49.09 -25.97
N PHE A 134 -18.90 -49.38 -27.19
CA PHE A 134 -19.73 -49.98 -28.23
C PHE A 134 -19.21 -51.35 -28.69
N LEU A 135 -17.97 -51.69 -28.36
CA LEU A 135 -17.35 -52.96 -28.72
C LEU A 135 -16.68 -53.57 -27.51
N ASN A 136 -16.97 -54.85 -27.30
CA ASN A 136 -16.38 -55.68 -26.28
C ASN A 136 -16.42 -57.14 -26.75
N GLN A 137 -15.31 -57.64 -27.30
CA GLN A 137 -15.23 -59.00 -27.82
C GLN A 137 -13.99 -59.71 -27.32
N THR A 138 -14.15 -60.93 -26.81
CA THR A 138 -13.04 -61.87 -26.65
C THR A 138 -12.61 -62.37 -28.01
N LEU A 139 -11.30 -62.36 -28.30
CA LEU A 139 -10.80 -62.92 -29.56
C LEU A 139 -11.00 -64.44 -29.58
N SER A 140 -11.42 -64.96 -30.73
CA SER A 140 -11.78 -66.38 -30.90
C SER A 140 -10.57 -67.32 -30.79
N THR A 141 -9.38 -66.78 -31.03
CA THR A 141 -8.08 -67.44 -30.83
C THR A 141 -7.13 -66.50 -30.11
N GLN A 142 -6.42 -67.04 -29.12
CA GLN A 142 -5.63 -66.29 -28.16
C GLN A 142 -4.16 -66.26 -28.61
N PRO A 143 -3.61 -65.12 -29.05
CA PRO A 143 -2.19 -65.03 -29.39
C PRO A 143 -1.29 -65.29 -28.17
N SER A 144 -0.03 -65.66 -28.40
CA SER A 144 0.98 -65.83 -27.34
C SER A 144 1.71 -64.51 -27.08
N SER A 145 2.35 -64.38 -25.91
CA SER A 145 3.21 -63.22 -25.62
C SER A 145 4.31 -63.09 -26.66
N GLY A 146 4.44 -61.89 -27.24
CA GLY A 146 5.43 -61.55 -28.25
C GLY A 146 4.95 -61.78 -29.69
N ASP A 147 3.73 -62.29 -29.90
CA ASP A 147 3.16 -62.46 -31.24
C ASP A 147 2.89 -61.10 -31.91
N LEU A 148 3.18 -61.00 -33.21
CA LEU A 148 2.81 -59.86 -34.02
C LEU A 148 1.35 -59.99 -34.42
N VAL A 149 0.56 -58.99 -34.03
CA VAL A 149 -0.85 -58.87 -34.35
C VAL A 149 -1.05 -57.68 -35.26
N THR A 150 -1.85 -57.85 -36.30
CA THR A 150 -2.22 -56.80 -37.24
C THR A 150 -3.65 -56.36 -36.95
N LEU A 151 -3.80 -55.09 -36.55
CA LEU A 151 -5.08 -54.41 -36.45
C LEU A 151 -5.35 -53.67 -37.75
N ASP A 152 -6.43 -54.03 -38.41
CA ASP A 152 -6.89 -53.42 -39.64
C ASP A 152 -8.22 -52.71 -39.40
N VAL A 153 -8.21 -51.39 -39.58
CA VAL A 153 -9.37 -50.52 -39.37
C VAL A 153 -9.76 -49.91 -40.70
N GLN A 154 -10.95 -50.28 -41.16
CA GLN A 154 -11.57 -49.72 -42.34
C GLN A 154 -12.73 -48.82 -41.94
N LEU A 155 -12.66 -47.57 -42.35
CA LEU A 155 -13.77 -46.63 -42.22
C LEU A 155 -14.38 -46.41 -43.59
N THR A 156 -15.69 -46.65 -43.70
CA THR A 156 -16.45 -46.39 -44.91
C THR A 156 -17.56 -45.41 -44.59
N GLN A 157 -17.66 -44.34 -45.38
CA GLN A 157 -18.83 -43.47 -45.30
C GLN A 157 -20.00 -44.13 -46.04
N ASP A 158 -21.09 -44.43 -45.32
CA ASP A 158 -22.27 -45.05 -45.92
C ASP A 158 -23.25 -43.99 -46.47
N THR A 159 -23.40 -42.87 -45.76
CA THR A 159 -24.24 -41.72 -46.16
C THR A 159 -23.61 -40.40 -45.70
N SER A 160 -24.20 -39.26 -46.06
CA SER A 160 -23.74 -37.93 -45.60
C SER A 160 -23.86 -37.70 -44.09
N THR A 161 -24.47 -38.60 -43.31
CA THR A 161 -24.61 -38.44 -41.85
C THR A 161 -24.26 -39.68 -41.04
N THR A 162 -23.87 -40.79 -41.70
CA THR A 162 -23.50 -42.05 -41.03
C THR A 162 -22.24 -42.66 -41.61
N SER A 163 -21.49 -43.37 -40.76
CA SER A 163 -20.31 -44.12 -41.18
C SER A 163 -20.32 -45.52 -40.56
N THR A 164 -19.68 -46.46 -41.26
CA THR A 164 -19.43 -47.82 -40.78
C THR A 164 -17.94 -48.00 -40.55
N MET A 165 -17.60 -48.50 -39.36
CA MET A 165 -16.24 -48.88 -39.02
C MET A 165 -16.17 -50.39 -38.90
N VAL A 166 -15.22 -50.99 -39.61
CA VAL A 166 -14.87 -52.40 -39.51
C VAL A 166 -13.48 -52.49 -38.92
N VAL A 167 -13.35 -53.27 -37.86
CA VAL A 167 -12.10 -53.53 -37.16
C VAL A 167 -11.83 -55.02 -37.26
N THR A 168 -10.67 -55.38 -37.78
CA THR A 168 -10.25 -56.78 -37.92
C THR A 168 -8.88 -56.95 -37.29
N VAL A 169 -8.72 -57.99 -36.49
CA VAL A 169 -7.46 -58.36 -35.84
C VAL A 169 -7.00 -59.67 -36.45
N THR A 170 -5.81 -59.69 -37.03
CA THR A 170 -5.20 -60.89 -37.60
C THR A 170 -3.83 -61.17 -36.99
N ASN A 171 -3.40 -62.43 -36.96
CA ASN A 171 -2.03 -62.76 -36.57
C ASN A 171 -1.04 -62.53 -37.74
N SER A 172 0.25 -62.72 -37.48
CA SER A 172 1.32 -62.63 -38.48
C SER A 172 1.16 -63.56 -39.70
N ALA A 173 0.40 -64.66 -39.57
CA ALA A 173 0.05 -65.55 -40.67
C ALA A 173 -1.19 -65.09 -41.46
N GLY A 174 -1.81 -63.97 -41.07
CA GLY A 174 -3.00 -63.39 -41.69
C GLY A 174 -4.33 -64.02 -41.27
N ALA A 175 -4.33 -64.95 -40.31
CA ALA A 175 -5.56 -65.55 -39.81
C ALA A 175 -6.29 -64.58 -38.87
N THR A 176 -7.60 -64.40 -39.08
CA THR A 176 -8.43 -63.50 -38.26
C THR A 176 -8.65 -64.06 -36.87
N LEU A 177 -8.11 -63.36 -35.88
CA LEU A 177 -8.27 -63.63 -34.45
C LEU A 177 -9.59 -63.06 -33.90
N GLY A 178 -10.11 -61.99 -34.53
CA GLY A 178 -11.43 -61.45 -34.25
C GLY A 178 -11.76 -60.24 -35.14
N SER A 179 -13.05 -59.95 -35.30
CA SER A 179 -13.49 -58.77 -36.04
C SER A 179 -14.77 -58.18 -35.46
N ALA A 180 -14.96 -56.88 -35.68
CA ALA A 180 -16.09 -56.14 -35.20
C ALA A 180 -16.52 -55.10 -36.24
N THR A 181 -17.82 -55.00 -36.47
CA THR A 181 -18.41 -54.00 -37.36
C THR A 181 -19.39 -53.15 -36.58
N VAL A 182 -19.26 -51.83 -36.71
CA VAL A 182 -20.15 -50.85 -36.10
C VAL A 182 -20.80 -50.04 -37.21
N THR A 183 -22.12 -50.14 -37.32
CA THR A 183 -22.91 -49.53 -38.39
C THR A 183 -23.89 -48.52 -37.80
N GLY A 184 -24.03 -47.35 -38.42
CA GLY A 184 -25.17 -46.46 -38.17
C GLY A 184 -25.16 -45.64 -36.87
N ASN A 185 -24.01 -45.36 -36.26
CA ASN A 185 -23.94 -44.52 -35.06
C ASN A 185 -24.20 -43.04 -35.41
N ALA A 186 -25.41 -42.54 -35.10
CA ALA A 186 -25.89 -41.20 -35.45
C ALA A 186 -25.18 -40.03 -34.72
N THR A 187 -24.30 -40.33 -33.77
CA THR A 187 -23.70 -39.33 -32.86
C THR A 187 -22.48 -38.62 -33.47
N LEU A 188 -22.03 -39.02 -34.65
CA LEU A 188 -20.94 -38.39 -35.41
C LEU A 188 -21.40 -38.21 -36.87
N ASN A 189 -22.01 -37.06 -37.17
CA ASN A 189 -22.45 -36.71 -38.52
C ASN A 189 -21.26 -36.26 -39.40
N ALA A 190 -21.38 -36.34 -40.73
CA ALA A 190 -20.29 -35.94 -41.62
C ALA A 190 -19.91 -34.46 -41.48
N SER A 191 -20.81 -33.60 -40.98
CA SER A 191 -20.51 -32.20 -40.68
C SER A 191 -19.43 -32.01 -39.61
N ALA A 192 -19.27 -32.97 -38.69
CA ALA A 192 -18.23 -32.94 -37.64
C ALA A 192 -16.85 -33.41 -38.16
N LEU A 193 -16.81 -34.11 -39.30
CA LEU A 193 -15.58 -34.62 -39.94
C LEU A 193 -15.18 -33.84 -41.20
N GLN A 194 -16.11 -33.14 -41.87
CA GLN A 194 -15.88 -32.46 -43.16
C GLN A 194 -15.33 -31.02 -43.06
N ASN A 195 -15.30 -30.39 -41.87
CA ASN A 195 -15.03 -28.94 -41.74
C ASN A 195 -13.66 -28.56 -41.15
N VAL A 196 -12.62 -29.40 -41.26
CA VAL A 196 -11.24 -29.02 -40.90
C VAL A 196 -10.22 -29.75 -41.78
N ALA A 197 -9.21 -29.04 -42.28
CA ALA A 197 -7.99 -29.62 -42.86
C ALA A 197 -7.21 -30.41 -41.79
N GLY A 198 -7.11 -31.73 -41.93
CA GLY A 198 -6.36 -32.60 -41.00
C GLY A 198 -6.85 -34.05 -41.01
N SER A 199 -5.93 -34.98 -41.28
CA SER A 199 -6.18 -36.38 -41.66
C SER A 199 -6.50 -37.34 -40.49
N PHE A 200 -6.97 -38.54 -40.84
CA PHE A 200 -7.14 -39.73 -39.96
C PHE A 200 -5.77 -40.12 -39.37
N GLY A 201 -5.66 -40.24 -38.04
CA GLY A 201 -4.38 -40.48 -37.36
C GLY A 201 -4.52 -41.47 -36.21
N LEU A 202 -3.46 -42.23 -35.95
CA LEU A 202 -3.38 -43.30 -34.96
C LEU A 202 -2.38 -42.93 -33.86
N CYS A 203 -2.80 -42.99 -32.59
CA CYS A 203 -1.90 -42.88 -31.43
C CYS A 203 -1.93 -44.20 -30.67
N ALA A 204 -0.76 -44.76 -30.34
CA ALA A 204 -0.65 -46.01 -29.60
C ALA A 204 -0.06 -45.79 -28.20
N TYR A 205 -0.70 -46.35 -27.17
CA TYR A 205 -0.23 -46.28 -25.78
C TYR A 205 -0.33 -47.66 -25.12
N SER A 206 0.67 -48.03 -24.32
CA SER A 206 0.67 -49.28 -23.54
C SER A 206 0.62 -49.00 -22.04
N ALA A 207 -0.32 -49.63 -21.35
CA ALA A 207 -0.30 -49.75 -19.89
C ALA A 207 0.18 -51.17 -19.52
N SER A 208 1.26 -51.28 -18.73
CA SER A 208 1.64 -52.55 -18.08
C SER A 208 1.85 -52.34 -16.57
N SER A 209 1.52 -53.34 -15.77
CA SER A 209 1.73 -53.35 -14.32
C SER A 209 3.12 -53.88 -13.90
N SER A 210 3.93 -54.33 -14.85
CA SER A 210 5.30 -54.83 -14.63
C SER A 210 6.27 -54.27 -15.69
N ASN A 211 7.35 -53.64 -15.21
CA ASN A 211 8.34 -52.80 -15.93
C ASN A 211 9.14 -53.44 -17.10
N ALA A 212 8.64 -54.43 -17.85
CA ALA A 212 9.50 -55.22 -18.75
C ALA A 212 9.09 -55.34 -20.23
N ALA A 213 7.93 -54.82 -20.67
CA ALA A 213 7.51 -54.97 -22.07
C ALA A 213 6.91 -53.65 -22.62
N GLY A 214 7.78 -52.73 -23.03
CA GLY A 214 7.36 -51.58 -23.84
C GLY A 214 6.93 -52.02 -25.24
N ILE A 215 6.16 -51.19 -25.93
CA ILE A 215 5.80 -51.39 -27.35
C ILE A 215 7.10 -51.54 -28.15
N LYS A 216 7.35 -52.72 -28.72
CA LYS A 216 8.62 -53.02 -29.40
C LYS A 216 8.70 -52.39 -30.79
N GLU A 217 7.60 -52.42 -31.53
CA GLU A 217 7.51 -51.92 -32.91
C GLU A 217 6.05 -51.64 -33.27
N ILE A 218 5.80 -50.51 -33.95
CA ILE A 218 4.51 -50.22 -34.60
C ILE A 218 4.77 -49.73 -36.01
N SER A 219 4.19 -50.44 -36.97
CA SER A 219 4.15 -50.03 -38.36
C SER A 219 2.73 -49.70 -38.78
N VAL A 220 2.53 -48.52 -39.38
CA VAL A 220 1.22 -48.05 -39.86
C VAL A 220 1.24 -47.89 -41.38
N TYR A 221 0.25 -48.48 -42.04
CA TYR A 221 0.08 -48.45 -43.48
C TYR A 221 -1.23 -47.77 -43.87
N ASN A 222 -1.20 -46.99 -44.95
CA ASN A 222 -2.40 -46.47 -45.60
C ASN A 222 -2.54 -47.10 -47.00
N GLY A 223 -3.74 -47.55 -47.35
CA GLY A 223 -4.02 -48.20 -48.63
C GLY A 223 -5.06 -47.42 -49.45
N ASP A 224 -4.67 -46.98 -50.65
CA ASP A 224 -5.58 -46.38 -51.64
C ASP A 224 -6.28 -47.47 -52.51
N ALA A 225 -7.45 -47.13 -53.07
CA ALA A 225 -8.43 -48.04 -53.67
C ALA A 225 -7.97 -48.93 -54.86
N VAL A 226 -8.71 -50.03 -55.10
CA VAL A 226 -8.47 -51.10 -56.10
C VAL A 226 -8.40 -50.58 -57.56
N ALA A 227 -7.37 -50.99 -58.33
CA ALA A 227 -7.08 -50.52 -59.70
C ALA A 227 -8.11 -50.98 -60.77
N THR A 228 -8.47 -50.04 -61.66
CA THR A 228 -9.38 -50.21 -62.82
C THR A 228 -8.60 -50.07 -64.15
N THR A 229 -9.15 -50.58 -65.27
CA THR A 229 -8.54 -50.44 -66.61
C THR A 229 -8.50 -48.98 -67.07
N ALA A 230 -7.38 -48.52 -67.64
CA ALA A 230 -7.25 -47.14 -68.11
C ALA A 230 -8.17 -46.83 -69.29
N THR A 231 -8.89 -45.72 -69.20
CA THR A 231 -9.73 -45.15 -70.27
C THR A 231 -9.29 -43.75 -70.70
N ALA A 232 -8.43 -43.10 -69.90
CA ALA A 232 -7.89 -41.76 -70.12
C ALA A 232 -6.53 -41.60 -69.41
N TYR A 233 -5.88 -40.45 -69.61
CA TYR A 233 -4.73 -40.04 -68.83
C TYR A 233 -4.78 -38.53 -68.55
N THR A 234 -4.05 -38.07 -67.54
CA THR A 234 -3.92 -36.66 -67.15
C THR A 234 -2.56 -36.12 -67.56
N LEU A 235 -2.48 -34.80 -67.73
CA LEU A 235 -1.24 -34.05 -67.95
C LEU A 235 -1.13 -32.99 -66.85
N THR A 236 -0.07 -33.04 -66.06
CA THR A 236 0.17 -32.10 -64.97
C THR A 236 1.58 -31.48 -65.06
N GLY A 237 1.71 -30.22 -64.66
CA GLY A 237 2.98 -29.48 -64.62
C GLY A 237 2.74 -27.99 -64.48
N SER A 238 3.81 -27.21 -64.29
CA SER A 238 3.70 -25.76 -64.05
C SER A 238 3.11 -25.02 -65.26
N SER A 239 2.21 -24.08 -65.00
CA SER A 239 1.70 -23.13 -66.00
C SER A 239 2.58 -21.88 -66.15
N SER A 240 3.55 -21.68 -65.25
CA SER A 240 4.51 -20.57 -65.29
C SER A 240 5.93 -21.09 -65.54
N LEU A 241 6.58 -20.57 -66.58
CA LEU A 241 7.90 -20.99 -67.01
C LEU A 241 8.86 -19.79 -67.07
N THR A 242 10.15 -20.10 -67.04
CA THR A 242 11.23 -19.14 -67.34
C THR A 242 11.90 -19.54 -68.63
N VAL A 243 12.15 -18.57 -69.51
CA VAL A 243 12.87 -18.81 -70.78
C VAL A 243 14.22 -19.47 -70.51
N ASN A 244 14.54 -20.51 -71.29
CA ASN A 244 15.73 -21.36 -71.19
C ASN A 244 15.83 -22.25 -69.94
N THR A 245 14.76 -22.37 -69.14
CA THR A 245 14.70 -23.28 -67.99
C THR A 245 13.77 -24.46 -68.28
N ALA A 246 14.30 -25.69 -68.22
CA ALA A 246 13.52 -26.90 -68.42
C ALA A 246 12.48 -27.09 -67.30
N THR A 247 11.22 -27.31 -67.66
CA THR A 247 10.12 -27.56 -66.71
C THR A 247 9.56 -28.97 -66.94
N THR A 248 9.44 -29.76 -65.88
CA THR A 248 8.95 -31.14 -65.94
C THR A 248 7.42 -31.20 -65.95
N TYR A 249 6.87 -32.07 -66.81
CA TYR A 249 5.46 -32.41 -66.92
C TYR A 249 5.29 -33.92 -66.78
N THR A 250 4.19 -34.32 -66.15
CA THR A 250 3.85 -35.72 -65.86
C THR A 250 2.58 -36.11 -66.58
N VAL A 251 2.61 -37.29 -67.19
CA VAL A 251 1.48 -37.95 -67.87
C VAL A 251 1.09 -39.17 -67.06
N THR A 252 -0.13 -39.22 -66.52
CA THR A 252 -0.56 -40.32 -65.63
C THR A 252 -1.87 -40.95 -66.10
N PRO A 253 -1.93 -42.26 -66.34
CA PRO A 253 -3.16 -42.93 -66.77
C PRO A 253 -4.15 -43.04 -65.59
N ASN A 254 -5.45 -42.98 -65.88
CA ASN A 254 -6.52 -43.05 -64.86
C ASN A 254 -6.83 -44.50 -64.39
N GLY A 255 -5.95 -45.44 -64.73
CA GLY A 255 -6.06 -46.88 -64.53
C GLY A 255 -4.85 -47.57 -65.16
N GLU A 256 -4.86 -48.89 -65.27
CA GLU A 256 -3.79 -49.64 -65.93
C GLU A 256 -4.08 -49.79 -67.45
N PRO A 257 -3.23 -49.28 -68.36
CA PRO A 257 -3.42 -49.46 -69.81
C PRO A 257 -3.34 -50.93 -70.21
N ALA A 258 -4.24 -51.38 -71.10
CA ALA A 258 -4.26 -52.77 -71.58
C ALA A 258 -3.05 -53.13 -72.47
N ALA A 259 -2.44 -52.12 -73.11
CA ALA A 259 -1.23 -52.22 -73.91
C ALA A 259 -0.40 -50.94 -73.73
N ALA A 260 0.89 -50.95 -74.11
CA ALA A 260 1.74 -49.78 -73.99
C ALA A 260 1.23 -48.64 -74.90
N VAL A 261 1.07 -47.44 -74.35
CA VAL A 261 0.55 -46.25 -75.06
C VAL A 261 1.63 -45.18 -75.14
N VAL A 262 1.98 -44.77 -76.35
CA VAL A 262 2.93 -43.67 -76.61
C VAL A 262 2.17 -42.35 -76.60
N VAL A 263 2.61 -41.43 -75.75
CA VAL A 263 2.08 -40.07 -75.62
C VAL A 263 3.09 -39.07 -76.17
N THR A 264 2.63 -38.20 -77.06
CA THR A 264 3.43 -37.18 -77.75
C THR A 264 2.98 -35.79 -77.29
N PRO A 265 3.82 -35.01 -76.58
CA PRO A 265 3.52 -33.64 -76.22
C PRO A 265 3.73 -32.67 -77.38
N VAL A 266 2.91 -31.62 -77.44
CA VAL A 266 3.00 -30.51 -78.40
C VAL A 266 2.71 -29.21 -77.67
N CYS A 267 3.51 -28.16 -77.91
CA CYS A 267 3.24 -26.83 -77.38
C CYS A 267 3.20 -25.79 -78.49
N THR A 268 2.30 -24.82 -78.37
CA THR A 268 2.27 -23.65 -79.27
C THR A 268 3.31 -22.59 -78.92
N LEU A 269 3.89 -22.63 -77.71
CA LEU A 269 5.02 -21.79 -77.33
C LEU A 269 6.32 -22.36 -77.92
N ALA A 270 7.18 -21.50 -78.46
CA ALA A 270 8.47 -21.93 -79.01
C ALA A 270 9.37 -22.51 -77.91
N GLY A 271 9.90 -23.71 -78.14
CA GLY A 271 10.74 -24.42 -77.18
C GLY A 271 11.08 -25.84 -77.63
N SER A 272 11.71 -26.60 -76.74
CA SER A 272 12.13 -27.99 -76.98
C SER A 272 11.62 -28.94 -75.91
N PHE A 273 11.28 -30.16 -76.30
CA PHE A 273 10.89 -31.25 -75.41
C PHE A 273 12.03 -32.25 -75.17
N SER A 274 12.12 -32.82 -73.98
CA SER A 274 13.05 -33.91 -73.66
C SER A 274 12.44 -34.88 -72.64
N PRO A 275 12.19 -36.16 -72.99
CA PRO A 275 12.20 -36.72 -74.35
C PRO A 275 11.05 -36.16 -75.22
N THR A 276 11.11 -36.36 -76.54
CA THR A 276 10.06 -35.90 -77.49
C THR A 276 8.78 -36.72 -77.47
N THR A 277 8.81 -37.91 -76.86
CA THR A 277 7.64 -38.77 -76.57
C THR A 277 7.89 -39.54 -75.27
N VAL A 278 6.82 -39.96 -74.62
CA VAL A 278 6.86 -40.82 -73.41
C VAL A 278 5.92 -42.01 -73.60
N THR A 279 6.19 -43.14 -72.95
CA THR A 279 5.36 -44.35 -73.09
C THR A 279 4.77 -44.77 -71.76
N LEU A 280 3.44 -44.81 -71.68
CA LEU A 280 2.69 -45.42 -70.59
C LEU A 280 2.78 -46.95 -70.71
N PRO A 281 3.40 -47.67 -69.75
CA PRO A 281 3.53 -49.12 -69.82
C PRO A 281 2.18 -49.84 -69.66
N ALA A 282 2.03 -50.99 -70.31
CA ALA A 282 0.87 -51.85 -70.07
C ALA A 282 0.84 -52.34 -68.61
N GLY A 283 -0.33 -52.40 -67.98
CA GLY A 283 -0.48 -52.90 -66.61
C GLY A 283 0.08 -51.98 -65.52
N SER A 284 0.35 -50.70 -65.83
CA SER A 284 0.90 -49.74 -64.87
C SER A 284 0.07 -48.46 -64.81
N SER A 285 -0.32 -48.05 -63.61
CA SER A 285 -0.93 -46.74 -63.34
C SER A 285 0.11 -45.63 -63.09
N SER A 286 1.40 -45.95 -63.18
CA SER A 286 2.48 -44.99 -62.87
C SER A 286 2.60 -43.90 -63.93
N GLY A 287 2.76 -42.66 -63.49
CA GLY A 287 3.00 -41.54 -64.38
C GLY A 287 4.40 -41.58 -65.01
N VAL A 288 4.50 -41.06 -66.24
CA VAL A 288 5.77 -40.88 -66.96
C VAL A 288 6.01 -39.40 -67.22
N THR A 289 7.27 -38.98 -67.28
CA THR A 289 7.62 -37.55 -67.32
C THR A 289 8.37 -37.15 -68.58
N PHE A 290 8.14 -35.92 -69.02
CA PHE A 290 8.96 -35.21 -70.01
C PHE A 290 9.20 -33.77 -69.55
N THR A 291 10.15 -33.09 -70.17
CA THR A 291 10.41 -31.67 -69.91
C THR A 291 10.09 -30.81 -71.13
N PHE A 292 9.67 -29.57 -70.90
CA PHE A 292 9.56 -28.54 -71.93
C PHE A 292 10.42 -27.32 -71.53
N THR A 293 11.27 -26.87 -72.44
CA THR A 293 12.14 -25.69 -72.25
C THR A 293 11.71 -24.60 -73.23
N PRO A 294 11.08 -23.51 -72.79
CA PRO A 294 10.67 -22.43 -73.68
C PRO A 294 11.88 -21.60 -74.12
N SER A 295 11.96 -21.26 -75.41
CA SER A 295 13.05 -20.48 -75.98
C SER A 295 12.72 -18.98 -76.14
N ALA A 296 11.48 -18.58 -75.84
CA ALA A 296 11.03 -17.19 -75.94
C ALA A 296 9.97 -16.85 -74.88
N VAL A 297 9.86 -15.56 -74.55
CA VAL A 297 8.82 -15.01 -73.67
C VAL A 297 7.49 -15.05 -74.41
N GLY A 298 6.41 -15.40 -73.71
CA GLY A 298 5.05 -15.42 -74.29
C GLY A 298 4.14 -16.44 -73.64
N SER A 299 2.94 -16.57 -74.19
CA SER A 299 1.96 -17.57 -73.78
C SER A 299 1.77 -18.65 -74.85
N GLY A 300 1.43 -19.86 -74.43
CA GLY A 300 1.10 -20.96 -75.33
C GLY A 300 0.27 -22.04 -74.64
N SER A 301 -0.05 -23.08 -75.37
CA SER A 301 -0.83 -24.21 -74.87
C SER A 301 -0.07 -25.50 -75.09
N LEU A 302 0.12 -26.28 -74.02
CA LEU A 302 0.74 -27.59 -74.04
C LEU A 302 -0.34 -28.66 -74.03
N SER A 303 -0.42 -29.44 -75.09
CA SER A 303 -1.33 -30.57 -75.25
C SER A 303 -0.56 -31.86 -75.49
N THR A 304 -1.25 -32.99 -75.38
CA THR A 304 -0.70 -34.31 -75.68
C THR A 304 -1.64 -35.09 -76.58
N THR A 305 -1.07 -35.92 -77.44
CA THR A 305 -1.81 -36.92 -78.23
C THR A 305 -1.27 -38.31 -77.90
N ASN A 306 -2.09 -39.34 -78.08
CA ASN A 306 -1.66 -40.72 -77.80
C ASN A 306 -2.08 -41.69 -78.92
N ASN A 307 -1.35 -42.80 -79.05
CA ASN A 307 -1.60 -43.83 -80.06
C ASN A 307 -2.49 -44.99 -79.56
N GLY A 308 -2.92 -44.96 -78.30
CA GLY A 308 -3.92 -45.86 -77.75
C GLY A 308 -5.31 -45.23 -77.81
N SER A 309 -6.36 -46.01 -77.58
CA SER A 309 -7.73 -45.47 -77.51
C SER A 309 -8.02 -44.71 -76.20
N LEU A 310 -6.99 -44.17 -75.53
CA LEU A 310 -7.17 -43.39 -74.30
C LEU A 310 -7.64 -41.98 -74.64
N THR A 311 -8.51 -41.42 -73.80
CA THR A 311 -8.92 -40.02 -73.93
C THR A 311 -7.77 -39.09 -73.54
N ASN A 312 -7.41 -38.14 -74.43
CA ASN A 312 -6.39 -37.12 -74.14
C ASN A 312 -6.94 -36.06 -73.15
N PRO A 313 -6.12 -35.56 -72.21
CA PRO A 313 -6.52 -34.48 -71.32
C PRO A 313 -6.65 -33.14 -72.06
N SER A 314 -7.32 -32.18 -71.42
CA SER A 314 -7.33 -30.79 -71.88
C SER A 314 -5.92 -30.20 -71.87
N ALA A 315 -5.65 -29.28 -72.81
CA ALA A 315 -4.36 -28.64 -72.92
C ALA A 315 -4.10 -27.68 -71.74
N LEU A 316 -2.87 -27.68 -71.22
CA LEU A 316 -2.43 -26.75 -70.19
C LEU A 316 -2.10 -25.39 -70.83
N SER A 317 -2.55 -24.30 -70.22
CA SER A 317 -2.11 -22.94 -70.61
C SER A 317 -0.79 -22.60 -69.93
N LEU A 318 0.21 -22.24 -70.72
CA LEU A 318 1.58 -21.94 -70.31
C LEU A 318 1.92 -20.47 -70.54
N THR A 319 2.70 -19.86 -69.64
CA THR A 319 3.29 -18.52 -69.81
C THR A 319 4.76 -18.54 -69.44
N ALA A 320 5.66 -18.20 -70.37
CA ALA A 320 7.10 -18.07 -70.13
C ALA A 320 7.49 -16.60 -69.97
N SER A 321 8.26 -16.30 -68.91
CA SER A 321 8.78 -14.98 -68.59
C SER A 321 10.31 -14.93 -68.68
N ALA A 322 10.87 -13.72 -68.83
CA ALA A 322 12.31 -13.51 -68.81
C ALA A 322 12.91 -13.77 -67.40
N PRO A 323 14.20 -14.14 -67.29
CA PRO A 323 14.88 -14.27 -65.99
C PRO A 323 14.89 -12.95 -65.21
N ALA A 324 14.77 -13.02 -63.88
CA ALA A 324 14.85 -11.85 -63.02
C ALA A 324 16.28 -11.28 -62.98
N THR A 325 16.38 -9.95 -62.90
CA THR A 325 17.62 -9.19 -62.65
C THR A 325 17.58 -8.55 -61.27
N ALA A 326 18.73 -8.09 -60.75
CA ALA A 326 18.76 -7.34 -59.49
C ALA A 326 17.89 -6.07 -59.59
N PRO A 327 17.34 -5.55 -58.46
CA PRO A 327 16.50 -4.36 -58.48
C PRO A 327 17.30 -3.13 -58.94
N SER A 328 16.61 -2.06 -59.35
CA SER A 328 17.27 -0.75 -59.45
C SER A 328 17.68 -0.28 -58.05
N ALA A 329 18.71 0.57 -57.94
CA ALA A 329 19.07 1.19 -56.66
C ALA A 329 17.86 1.95 -56.06
N PRO A 330 17.67 1.92 -54.73
CA PRO A 330 16.65 2.74 -54.07
C PRO A 330 17.07 4.21 -54.04
N SER A 331 16.16 5.10 -53.68
CA SER A 331 16.51 6.48 -53.29
C SER A 331 16.34 6.65 -51.79
N PHE A 332 17.10 7.54 -51.17
CA PHE A 332 16.99 7.81 -49.74
C PHE A 332 17.38 9.25 -49.40
N THR A 333 17.01 9.71 -48.21
CA THR A 333 17.39 11.01 -47.65
C THR A 333 17.90 10.84 -46.22
N LEU A 334 18.77 11.76 -45.78
CA LEU A 334 19.30 11.80 -44.42
C LEU A 334 18.84 13.07 -43.70
N THR A 335 18.29 12.93 -42.50
CA THR A 335 17.93 14.05 -41.62
C THR A 335 18.78 13.98 -40.35
N ALA A 336 19.62 14.97 -40.12
CA ALA A 336 20.47 15.05 -38.93
C ALA A 336 19.66 15.45 -37.68
N GLY A 337 19.90 14.75 -36.57
CA GLY A 337 19.41 15.11 -35.23
C GLY A 337 20.56 15.10 -34.21
N SER A 338 20.24 15.25 -32.93
CA SER A 338 21.25 15.23 -31.87
C SER A 338 21.75 13.81 -31.61
N GLY A 339 23.01 13.55 -31.94
CA GLY A 339 23.64 12.23 -31.78
C GLY A 339 23.02 11.14 -32.64
N GLN A 340 22.29 11.53 -33.70
CA GLN A 340 21.55 10.60 -34.56
C GLN A 340 21.38 11.15 -35.98
N VAL A 341 21.17 10.24 -36.93
CA VAL A 341 20.77 10.55 -38.31
C VAL A 341 19.63 9.62 -38.71
N THR A 342 18.51 10.18 -39.17
CA THR A 342 17.38 9.42 -39.69
C THR A 342 17.53 9.23 -41.20
N VAL A 343 17.58 7.96 -41.63
CA VAL A 343 17.59 7.52 -43.02
C VAL A 343 16.15 7.26 -43.45
N THR A 344 15.66 7.92 -44.49
CA THR A 344 14.35 7.67 -45.07
C THR A 344 14.50 7.08 -46.47
N VAL A 345 14.13 5.82 -46.63
CA VAL A 345 14.28 5.03 -47.86
C VAL A 345 12.98 5.08 -48.66
N VAL A 346 13.11 5.35 -49.96
CA VAL A 346 12.04 5.28 -50.94
C VAL A 346 12.31 4.08 -51.85
N ALA A 347 11.24 3.33 -52.15
CA ALA A 347 11.30 2.09 -52.89
C ALA A 347 11.96 2.23 -54.28
N SER A 348 12.62 1.17 -54.74
CA SER A 348 13.21 1.12 -56.08
C SER A 348 12.13 1.19 -57.17
N THR A 349 12.42 1.91 -58.26
CA THR A 349 11.48 2.06 -59.39
C THR A 349 11.35 0.82 -60.25
N SER A 350 12.29 -0.12 -60.18
CA SER A 350 12.20 -1.45 -60.81
C SER A 350 12.65 -2.53 -59.85
N THR A 351 11.87 -3.60 -59.76
CA THR A 351 12.19 -4.79 -58.97
C THR A 351 13.04 -5.81 -59.74
N GLY A 352 13.34 -5.57 -61.02
CA GLY A 352 14.05 -6.51 -61.87
C GLY A 352 13.26 -7.80 -62.16
N GLY A 353 11.95 -7.84 -61.91
CA GLY A 353 11.10 -9.01 -62.19
C GLY A 353 10.96 -10.00 -61.04
N ALA A 354 11.68 -9.82 -59.92
CA ALA A 354 11.49 -10.57 -58.68
C ALA A 354 11.18 -9.64 -57.50
N ALA A 355 10.40 -10.10 -56.53
CA ALA A 355 10.02 -9.27 -55.37
C ALA A 355 11.26 -8.83 -54.57
N ILE A 356 11.27 -7.55 -54.15
CA ILE A 356 12.31 -7.03 -53.27
C ILE A 356 12.13 -7.62 -51.87
N THR A 357 13.19 -8.22 -51.33
CA THR A 357 13.22 -8.89 -50.02
C THR A 357 13.82 -8.02 -48.92
N GLY A 358 14.47 -6.90 -49.25
CA GLY A 358 14.87 -5.91 -48.25
C GLY A 358 15.72 -4.75 -48.78
N TYR A 359 15.94 -3.77 -47.88
CA TYR A 359 16.74 -2.58 -48.07
C TYR A 359 17.87 -2.50 -47.03
N PRO A 360 19.04 -3.11 -47.28
CA PRO A 360 20.19 -3.04 -46.36
C PRO A 360 20.78 -1.63 -46.29
N ILE A 361 21.01 -1.12 -45.07
CA ILE A 361 21.62 0.20 -44.79
C ILE A 361 23.06 -0.01 -44.31
N PHE A 362 24.02 0.68 -44.91
CA PHE A 362 25.44 0.62 -44.58
C PHE A 362 25.91 1.99 -44.09
N VAL A 363 26.80 2.01 -43.09
CA VAL A 363 27.27 3.26 -42.46
C VAL A 363 28.80 3.23 -42.34
N GLY A 364 29.44 4.37 -42.62
CA GLY A 364 30.87 4.60 -42.49
C GLY A 364 31.18 5.91 -41.77
N THR A 365 32.41 6.01 -41.26
CA THR A 365 32.96 7.22 -40.60
C THR A 365 33.85 8.06 -41.53
N SER A 366 34.05 7.60 -42.77
CA SER A 366 34.78 8.29 -43.83
C SER A 366 34.15 7.96 -45.18
N ALA A 367 34.35 8.84 -46.17
CA ALA A 367 33.80 8.66 -47.53
C ALA A 367 34.29 7.35 -48.16
N GLY A 368 33.37 6.53 -48.65
CA GLY A 368 33.62 5.19 -49.20
C GLY A 368 34.03 4.14 -48.17
N GLY A 369 33.90 4.45 -46.87
CA GLY A 369 34.32 3.60 -45.75
C GLY A 369 33.18 2.87 -45.06
N GLU A 370 32.05 2.61 -45.75
CA GLU A 370 30.91 1.94 -45.13
C GLU A 370 31.20 0.46 -44.84
N SER A 371 30.57 -0.05 -43.78
CA SER A 371 30.74 -1.43 -43.33
C SER A 371 30.42 -2.47 -44.42
N GLY A 372 31.14 -3.60 -44.43
CA GLY A 372 30.87 -4.72 -45.33
C GLY A 372 29.53 -5.42 -45.07
N SER A 373 29.02 -5.31 -43.84
CA SER A 373 27.70 -5.81 -43.42
C SER A 373 26.77 -4.63 -43.11
N PRO A 374 25.47 -4.73 -43.42
CA PRO A 374 24.54 -3.65 -43.12
C PRO A 374 24.34 -3.51 -41.61
N VAL A 375 24.13 -2.28 -41.14
CA VAL A 375 23.75 -2.00 -39.74
C VAL A 375 22.31 -2.44 -39.48
N THR A 376 21.47 -2.45 -40.52
CA THR A 376 20.12 -2.99 -40.49
C THR A 376 19.63 -3.27 -41.92
N THR A 377 18.59 -4.09 -42.07
CA THR A 377 17.89 -4.32 -43.34
C THR A 377 16.40 -4.12 -43.13
N LEU A 378 15.82 -3.11 -43.79
CA LEU A 378 14.39 -2.90 -43.76
C LEU A 378 13.70 -3.89 -44.69
N THR A 379 12.60 -4.52 -44.25
CA THR A 379 11.81 -5.46 -45.09
C THR A 379 10.92 -4.74 -46.11
N ALA A 380 10.69 -3.44 -45.94
CA ALA A 380 9.99 -2.55 -46.86
C ALA A 380 10.61 -1.14 -46.84
N ALA A 381 10.30 -0.31 -47.82
CA ALA A 381 10.71 1.10 -47.81
C ALA A 381 10.10 1.81 -46.58
N GLY A 382 10.88 2.68 -45.93
CA GLY A 382 10.54 3.24 -44.63
C GLY A 382 11.69 4.04 -44.04
N SER A 383 11.62 4.33 -42.74
CA SER A 383 12.67 5.10 -42.04
C SER A 383 13.41 4.25 -41.01
N TYR A 384 14.70 4.55 -40.83
CA TYR A 384 15.55 3.99 -39.79
C TYR A 384 16.39 5.09 -39.16
N THR A 385 16.52 5.11 -37.84
CA THR A 385 17.36 6.10 -37.15
C THR A 385 18.64 5.45 -36.64
N ILE A 386 19.76 5.96 -37.14
CA ILE A 386 21.10 5.63 -36.66
C ILE A 386 21.34 6.47 -35.40
N THR A 387 21.58 5.84 -34.26
CA THR A 387 21.80 6.50 -32.96
C THR A 387 23.23 6.29 -32.47
N GLY A 388 23.63 6.99 -31.40
CA GLY A 388 24.96 6.85 -30.81
C GLY A 388 26.07 7.58 -31.59
N LEU A 389 25.70 8.54 -32.43
CA LEU A 389 26.65 9.33 -33.22
C LEU A 389 27.21 10.51 -32.40
N THR A 390 28.40 10.96 -32.74
CA THR A 390 29.00 12.16 -32.15
C THR A 390 28.55 13.40 -32.93
N ASN A 391 27.97 14.40 -32.24
CA ASN A 391 27.62 15.68 -32.84
C ASN A 391 28.87 16.39 -33.39
N GLY A 392 28.76 16.95 -34.59
CA GLY A 392 29.87 17.60 -35.31
C GLY A 392 30.74 16.64 -36.14
N THR A 393 30.55 15.33 -36.04
CA THR A 393 31.28 14.33 -36.85
C THR A 393 30.39 13.81 -37.98
N PRO A 394 30.78 13.94 -39.27
CA PRO A 394 29.97 13.46 -40.38
C PRO A 394 29.89 11.93 -40.40
N VAL A 395 28.73 11.41 -40.80
CA VAL A 395 28.53 9.99 -41.16
C VAL A 395 28.24 9.86 -42.65
N TYR A 396 28.60 8.71 -43.21
CA TYR A 396 28.46 8.38 -44.63
C TYR A 396 27.56 7.14 -44.75
N VAL A 397 26.52 7.21 -45.57
CA VAL A 397 25.46 6.18 -45.61
C VAL A 397 25.18 5.78 -47.05
N THR A 398 25.08 4.48 -47.29
CA THR A 398 24.51 3.88 -48.52
C THR A 398 23.35 2.94 -48.20
N VAL A 399 22.39 2.85 -49.11
CA VAL A 399 21.23 1.95 -48.99
C VAL A 399 21.14 1.06 -50.23
N GLY A 400 20.96 -0.25 -50.04
CA GLY A 400 20.73 -1.21 -51.11
C GLY A 400 19.27 -1.61 -51.27
N ALA A 401 18.95 -2.27 -52.38
CA ALA A 401 17.69 -3.00 -52.58
C ALA A 401 18.02 -4.42 -53.09
N THR A 402 17.46 -5.44 -52.44
CA THR A 402 17.77 -6.86 -52.66
C THR A 402 16.57 -7.63 -53.19
N ASN A 403 16.76 -8.51 -54.17
CA ASN A 403 15.80 -9.55 -54.55
C ASN A 403 16.55 -10.90 -54.73
N SER A 404 15.87 -11.93 -55.23
CA SER A 404 16.48 -13.25 -55.47
C SER A 404 17.59 -13.26 -56.52
N ALA A 405 17.70 -12.24 -57.38
CA ALA A 405 18.74 -12.10 -58.39
C ALA A 405 19.95 -11.27 -57.94
N GLY A 406 19.85 -10.52 -56.84
CA GLY A 406 21.00 -9.78 -56.26
C GLY A 406 20.62 -8.49 -55.54
N THR A 407 21.64 -7.68 -55.20
CA THR A 407 21.49 -6.39 -54.51
C THR A 407 22.15 -5.27 -55.30
N THR A 408 21.44 -4.14 -55.44
CA THR A 408 21.98 -2.90 -56.04
C THR A 408 22.02 -1.79 -54.99
N LYS A 409 23.17 -1.12 -54.83
CA LYS A 409 23.36 -0.01 -53.87
C LYS A 409 23.15 1.36 -54.53
N ALA A 410 22.56 2.29 -53.78
CA ALA A 410 22.49 3.71 -54.12
C ALA A 410 23.84 4.41 -53.91
N ALA A 411 23.97 5.63 -54.43
CA ALA A 411 25.12 6.50 -54.17
C ALA A 411 25.20 6.91 -52.70
N GLU A 412 26.42 7.11 -52.20
CA GLU A 412 26.68 7.54 -50.82
C GLU A 412 26.13 8.95 -50.57
N GLN A 413 25.52 9.14 -49.40
CA GLN A 413 25.16 10.45 -48.87
C GLN A 413 25.81 10.69 -47.51
N THR A 414 25.97 11.96 -47.15
CA THR A 414 26.55 12.36 -45.86
C THR A 414 25.60 13.24 -45.05
N ALA A 415 25.67 13.08 -43.72
CA ALA A 415 24.98 13.95 -42.77
C ALA A 415 25.85 14.14 -41.53
N THR A 416 25.82 15.34 -40.93
CA THR A 416 26.52 15.64 -39.67
C THR A 416 25.48 15.83 -38.57
N PRO A 417 25.41 14.96 -37.55
CA PRO A 417 24.58 15.17 -36.38
C PRO A 417 24.91 16.51 -35.73
N VAL A 418 23.90 17.27 -35.35
CA VAL A 418 24.05 18.59 -34.73
C VAL A 418 23.37 18.60 -33.38
N ALA A 419 24.06 19.13 -32.37
CA ALA A 419 23.46 19.36 -31.07
C ALA A 419 22.36 20.44 -31.19
N PRO A 420 21.27 20.35 -30.42
CA PRO A 420 20.30 21.43 -30.35
C PRO A 420 20.99 22.69 -29.78
N ALA A 421 20.70 23.87 -30.34
CA ALA A 421 21.15 25.12 -29.74
C ALA A 421 20.37 25.39 -28.44
N ALA A 422 21.03 26.00 -27.45
CA ALA A 422 20.34 26.44 -26.23
C ALA A 422 19.22 27.42 -26.57
N THR A 423 18.04 27.21 -25.98
CA THR A 423 16.87 28.11 -26.11
C THR A 423 16.40 28.66 -24.77
N ALA A 424 16.86 28.07 -23.66
CA ALA A 424 16.51 28.46 -22.29
C ALA A 424 17.62 28.05 -21.31
N TYR A 425 17.53 28.53 -20.07
CA TYR A 425 18.34 28.05 -18.96
C TYR A 425 17.51 27.97 -17.68
N THR A 426 17.96 27.18 -16.72
CA THR A 426 17.33 27.04 -15.41
C THR A 426 18.07 27.84 -14.35
N LEU A 427 17.39 28.17 -13.25
CA LEU A 427 17.97 28.76 -12.05
C LEU A 427 17.59 27.86 -10.87
N SER A 428 18.58 27.40 -10.11
CA SER A 428 18.38 26.54 -8.95
C SER A 428 19.23 26.99 -7.76
N GLY A 429 18.74 26.74 -6.54
CA GLY A 429 19.41 27.05 -5.28
C GLY A 429 18.43 27.06 -4.10
N SER A 430 18.93 27.35 -2.91
CA SER A 430 18.12 27.33 -1.69
C SER A 430 17.06 28.43 -1.68
N SER A 431 15.84 28.09 -1.23
CA SER A 431 14.74 29.04 -1.02
C SER A 431 14.67 29.58 0.41
N SER A 432 15.40 28.98 1.35
CA SER A 432 15.52 29.44 2.74
C SER A 432 16.97 29.81 3.03
N LEU A 433 17.18 31.01 3.56
CA LEU A 433 18.48 31.64 3.74
C LEU A 433 18.62 32.17 5.17
N ALA A 434 19.84 32.19 5.69
CA ALA A 434 20.18 32.94 6.89
C ALA A 434 20.78 34.30 6.50
N VAL A 435 20.40 35.36 7.20
CA VAL A 435 20.99 36.69 7.00
C VAL A 435 22.51 36.64 7.17
N ASN A 436 23.23 37.36 6.30
CA ASN A 436 24.69 37.43 6.22
C ASN A 436 25.42 36.13 5.85
N THR A 437 24.70 35.09 5.41
CA THR A 437 25.30 33.83 4.94
C THR A 437 25.16 33.71 3.43
N ALA A 438 26.27 33.48 2.73
CA ALA A 438 26.27 33.29 1.28
C ALA A 438 25.61 31.95 0.90
N ALA A 439 24.62 32.00 0.00
CA ALA A 439 24.04 30.79 -0.61
C ALA A 439 24.38 30.71 -2.08
N THR A 440 24.69 29.50 -2.56
CA THR A 440 25.08 29.26 -3.95
C THR A 440 23.87 28.94 -4.82
N TYR A 441 23.83 29.56 -6.00
CA TYR A 441 22.84 29.36 -7.04
C TYR A 441 23.55 28.95 -8.33
N THR A 442 22.88 28.11 -9.10
CA THR A 442 23.39 27.57 -10.36
C THR A 442 22.46 27.96 -11.50
N VAL A 443 23.04 28.42 -12.60
CA VAL A 443 22.34 28.60 -13.88
C VAL A 443 22.85 27.56 -14.88
N THR A 444 21.93 26.81 -15.49
CA THR A 444 22.30 25.71 -16.40
C THR A 444 21.54 25.84 -17.72
N PRO A 445 22.22 25.90 -18.87
CA PRO A 445 21.54 25.98 -20.16
C PRO A 445 20.90 24.64 -20.52
N ASN A 446 19.79 24.66 -21.25
CA ASN A 446 19.09 23.44 -21.67
C ASN A 446 19.82 22.67 -22.80
N ALA A 447 20.76 23.31 -23.48
CA ALA A 447 21.70 22.72 -24.42
C ALA A 447 22.95 23.62 -24.52
N ALA A 448 23.90 23.31 -25.41
CA ALA A 448 25.09 24.15 -25.57
C ALA A 448 24.73 25.48 -26.28
N PRO A 449 25.04 26.65 -25.70
CA PRO A 449 24.87 27.94 -26.39
C PRO A 449 25.78 28.05 -27.61
N LEU A 450 25.31 28.65 -28.69
CA LEU A 450 26.13 28.88 -29.91
C LEU A 450 27.19 29.97 -29.73
N SER A 451 26.95 30.90 -28.80
CA SER A 451 27.87 31.96 -28.39
C SER A 451 27.80 32.12 -26.87
N ALA A 452 28.82 32.74 -26.26
CA ALA A 452 28.86 32.91 -24.82
C ALA A 452 27.71 33.81 -24.34
N VAL A 453 26.94 33.36 -23.34
CA VAL A 453 25.79 34.10 -22.80
C VAL A 453 26.12 34.58 -21.39
N THR A 454 26.04 35.89 -21.16
CA THR A 454 26.18 36.47 -19.82
C THR A 454 24.83 36.47 -19.12
N VAL A 455 24.79 35.94 -17.90
CA VAL A 455 23.60 35.89 -17.04
C VAL A 455 23.82 36.82 -15.83
N THR A 456 22.85 37.69 -15.58
CA THR A 456 22.87 38.69 -14.51
C THR A 456 21.76 38.39 -13.50
N PRO A 457 22.09 37.99 -12.26
CA PRO A 457 21.11 37.80 -11.19
C PRO A 457 20.65 39.12 -10.56
N THR A 458 19.41 39.14 -10.10
CA THR A 458 18.80 40.25 -9.33
C THR A 458 17.89 39.71 -8.25
N CYS A 459 17.88 40.33 -7.07
CA CYS A 459 16.96 39.97 -5.99
C CYS A 459 16.20 41.19 -5.47
N THR A 460 14.95 41.00 -5.04
CA THR A 460 14.17 42.06 -4.38
C THR A 460 14.60 42.29 -2.93
N LEU A 461 15.32 41.35 -2.30
CA LEU A 461 15.90 41.50 -0.97
C LEU A 461 17.25 42.19 -1.05
N ALA A 462 17.57 43.02 -0.05
CA ALA A 462 18.88 43.64 0.07
C ALA A 462 19.96 42.57 0.31
N GLY A 463 21.09 42.68 -0.40
CA GLY A 463 22.19 41.73 -0.33
C GLY A 463 23.25 41.98 -1.40
N THR A 464 24.22 41.07 -1.48
CA THR A 464 25.32 41.13 -2.46
C THR A 464 25.42 39.85 -3.26
N PHE A 465 25.80 39.97 -4.54
CA PHE A 465 26.07 38.84 -5.43
C PHE A 465 27.56 38.67 -5.66
N SER A 466 28.05 37.44 -5.66
CA SER A 466 29.46 37.13 -5.95
C SER A 466 29.60 35.85 -6.81
N PRO A 467 30.08 35.95 -8.05
CA PRO A 467 30.29 37.19 -8.82
C PRO A 467 28.97 37.90 -9.17
N ALA A 468 29.06 39.17 -9.60
CA ALA A 468 27.88 39.96 -9.98
C ALA A 468 27.22 39.49 -11.30
N THR A 469 27.95 38.78 -12.15
CA THR A 469 27.46 38.12 -13.38
C THR A 469 28.20 36.80 -13.58
N VAL A 470 27.59 35.88 -14.32
CA VAL A 470 28.19 34.59 -14.71
C VAL A 470 28.05 34.35 -16.21
N VAL A 471 28.91 33.52 -16.79
CA VAL A 471 28.93 33.24 -18.23
C VAL A 471 28.63 31.76 -18.48
N LEU A 472 27.63 31.50 -19.32
CA LEU A 472 27.40 30.21 -19.95
C LEU A 472 28.26 30.16 -21.22
N ALA A 473 29.31 29.32 -21.20
CA ALA A 473 30.28 29.25 -22.28
C ALA A 473 29.70 28.68 -23.58
N ALA A 474 30.13 29.23 -24.73
CA ALA A 474 29.75 28.70 -26.04
C ALA A 474 30.18 27.22 -26.16
N GLY A 475 29.32 26.39 -26.73
CA GLY A 475 29.59 24.96 -26.92
C GLY A 475 29.54 24.10 -25.65
N SER A 476 29.22 24.68 -24.48
CA SER A 476 29.19 23.95 -23.20
C SER A 476 27.79 23.85 -22.61
N THR A 477 27.46 22.69 -22.05
CA THR A 477 26.26 22.46 -21.24
C THR A 477 26.51 22.62 -19.74
N SER A 478 27.75 22.92 -19.34
CA SER A 478 28.08 23.14 -17.93
C SER A 478 27.39 24.38 -17.39
N GLY A 479 26.75 24.24 -16.23
CA GLY A 479 26.17 25.38 -15.52
C GLY A 479 27.25 26.28 -14.93
N ALA A 480 26.88 27.53 -14.66
CA ALA A 480 27.70 28.50 -13.96
C ALA A 480 27.08 28.83 -12.60
N THR A 481 27.91 29.14 -11.59
CA THR A 481 27.44 29.40 -10.22
C THR A 481 27.76 30.82 -9.75
N PHE A 482 26.86 31.37 -8.97
CA PHE A 482 27.06 32.62 -8.21
C PHE A 482 26.51 32.45 -6.80
N THR A 483 26.92 33.31 -5.87
CA THR A 483 26.34 33.37 -4.53
C THR A 483 25.50 34.61 -4.33
N PHE A 484 24.49 34.51 -3.48
CA PHE A 484 23.73 35.64 -2.93
C PHE A 484 23.88 35.65 -1.41
N THR A 485 24.30 36.78 -0.85
CA THR A 485 24.41 37.00 0.61
C THR A 485 23.38 38.06 1.01
N PRO A 486 22.26 37.69 1.64
CA PRO A 486 21.24 38.64 2.06
C PRO A 486 21.70 39.45 3.27
N SER A 487 21.36 40.74 3.34
CA SER A 487 21.73 41.65 4.44
C SER A 487 20.57 41.98 5.40
N SER A 488 19.36 41.50 5.12
CA SER A 488 18.18 41.71 5.95
C SER A 488 17.24 40.49 5.91
N VAL A 489 16.50 40.26 7.00
CA VAL A 489 15.44 39.25 7.06
C VAL A 489 14.22 39.67 6.23
N GLY A 490 13.43 38.71 5.74
CA GLY A 490 12.22 38.98 4.97
C GLY A 490 11.98 37.97 3.86
N SER A 491 10.95 38.22 3.04
CA SER A 491 10.63 37.44 1.85
C SER A 491 10.86 38.25 0.57
N GLY A 492 11.25 37.58 -0.50
CA GLY A 492 11.47 38.21 -1.80
C GLY A 492 11.66 37.21 -2.92
N SER A 493 12.14 37.68 -4.06
CA SER A 493 12.37 36.84 -5.24
C SER A 493 13.74 37.07 -5.85
N LEU A 494 14.37 35.98 -6.29
CA LEU A 494 15.61 35.98 -7.06
C LEU A 494 15.29 35.63 -8.51
N SER A 495 15.64 36.52 -9.42
CA SER A 495 15.47 36.36 -10.86
C SER A 495 16.81 36.53 -11.58
N THR A 496 16.83 36.18 -12.87
CA THR A 496 18.00 36.37 -13.73
C THR A 496 17.57 36.92 -15.08
N THR A 497 18.48 37.62 -15.73
CA THR A 497 18.35 38.07 -17.13
C THR A 497 19.58 37.63 -17.91
N ASN A 498 19.49 37.54 -19.24
CA ASN A 498 20.60 37.07 -20.08
C ASN A 498 20.81 37.92 -21.34
N SER A 499 22.03 37.89 -21.89
CA SER A 499 22.43 38.61 -23.10
C SER A 499 22.15 37.86 -24.42
N GLY A 500 21.60 36.64 -24.37
CA GLY A 500 21.65 35.65 -25.47
C GLY A 500 20.31 35.28 -26.11
N ASN A 501 19.25 36.08 -25.97
CA ASN A 501 17.88 35.73 -26.39
C ASN A 501 17.38 34.37 -25.85
N LEU A 502 18.00 33.84 -24.78
CA LEU A 502 17.50 32.65 -24.12
C LEU A 502 16.26 33.01 -23.30
N THR A 503 15.36 32.05 -23.11
CA THR A 503 14.23 32.22 -22.20
C THR A 503 14.73 32.22 -20.75
N ASN A 504 14.41 33.28 -19.99
CA ASN A 504 14.73 33.37 -18.56
C ASN A 504 13.82 32.43 -17.75
N PRO A 505 14.34 31.75 -16.71
CA PRO A 505 13.52 30.96 -15.81
C PRO A 505 12.62 31.84 -14.92
N SER A 506 11.57 31.25 -14.36
CA SER A 506 10.75 31.88 -13.32
C SER A 506 11.60 32.27 -12.11
N ALA A 507 11.25 33.38 -11.46
CA ALA A 507 11.93 33.82 -10.25
C ALA A 507 11.76 32.80 -9.11
N LEU A 508 12.82 32.56 -8.34
CA LEU A 508 12.79 31.76 -7.12
C LEU A 508 12.27 32.61 -5.97
N SER A 509 11.26 32.12 -5.25
CA SER A 509 10.82 32.72 -3.98
C SER A 509 11.83 32.40 -2.88
N LEU A 510 12.30 33.44 -2.19
CA LEU A 510 13.27 33.36 -1.11
C LEU A 510 12.65 33.83 0.22
N THR A 511 13.02 33.15 1.30
CA THR A 511 12.77 33.56 2.69
C THR A 511 14.09 33.65 3.43
N VAL A 512 14.43 34.82 3.96
CA VAL A 512 15.61 35.06 4.78
C VAL A 512 15.18 35.14 6.24
N ILE A 513 15.74 34.27 7.07
CA ILE A 513 15.56 34.24 8.51
C ILE A 513 16.80 34.78 9.23
N SER A 514 16.64 35.13 10.50
CA SER A 514 17.76 35.51 11.37
C SER A 514 18.74 34.35 11.54
N GLN A 515 20.02 34.66 11.78
CA GLN A 515 21.01 33.65 12.15
C GLN A 515 20.61 32.98 13.47
N ALA A 516 20.81 31.67 13.58
CA ALA A 516 20.56 30.97 14.82
C ALA A 516 21.57 31.42 15.91
N THR A 517 21.10 31.59 17.14
CA THR A 517 21.89 31.85 18.35
C THR A 517 21.86 30.64 19.27
N ALA A 518 22.65 30.65 20.36
CA ALA A 518 22.44 29.70 21.45
C ALA A 518 21.01 29.83 22.03
N PRO A 519 20.45 28.79 22.67
CA PRO A 519 19.12 28.87 23.28
C PRO A 519 19.09 29.90 24.41
N SER A 520 17.92 30.37 24.82
CA SER A 520 17.80 30.99 26.14
C SER A 520 18.05 29.93 27.24
N ALA A 521 18.38 30.37 28.46
CA ALA A 521 18.55 29.45 29.58
C ALA A 521 17.24 28.68 29.87
N PRO A 522 17.30 27.37 30.20
CA PRO A 522 16.12 26.64 30.65
C PRO A 522 15.70 27.14 32.04
N SER A 523 14.46 26.85 32.45
CA SER A 523 14.07 26.94 33.86
C SER A 523 14.13 25.56 34.51
N PHE A 524 14.39 25.51 35.81
CA PHE A 524 14.39 24.26 36.56
C PHE A 524 14.00 24.49 38.03
N THR A 525 13.56 23.44 38.68
CA THR A 525 13.25 23.42 40.13
C THR A 525 13.98 22.27 40.82
N LEU A 526 14.24 22.45 42.11
CA LEU A 526 14.86 21.44 42.97
C LEU A 526 13.89 21.02 44.07
N ALA A 527 13.68 19.70 44.21
CA ALA A 527 12.91 19.11 45.30
C ALA A 527 13.84 18.25 46.17
N PRO A 528 14.23 18.69 47.38
CA PRO A 528 15.05 17.91 48.29
C PRO A 528 14.27 16.72 48.85
N GLY A 529 14.93 15.56 48.88
CA GLY A 529 14.50 14.34 49.55
C GLY A 529 15.55 13.85 50.54
N SER A 530 15.30 12.71 51.18
CA SER A 530 16.31 12.09 52.05
C SER A 530 17.46 11.54 51.21
N GLY A 531 18.64 12.13 51.37
CA GLY A 531 19.87 11.75 50.68
C GLY A 531 19.85 11.99 49.17
N GLN A 532 18.91 12.82 48.68
CA GLN A 532 18.72 13.06 47.26
C GLN A 532 18.12 14.44 46.98
N VAL A 533 18.27 14.92 45.74
CA VAL A 533 17.59 16.10 45.21
C VAL A 533 17.06 15.76 43.83
N THR A 534 15.77 15.94 43.60
CA THR A 534 15.17 15.80 42.27
C THR A 534 15.21 17.14 41.55
N VAL A 535 15.86 17.16 40.38
CA VAL A 535 15.90 18.29 39.45
C VAL A 535 14.80 18.11 38.42
N THR A 536 13.94 19.10 38.23
CA THR A 536 12.94 19.09 37.14
C THR A 536 13.22 20.23 36.19
N VAL A 537 13.46 19.91 34.92
CA VAL A 537 13.89 20.84 33.87
C VAL A 537 12.73 21.13 32.93
N VAL A 538 12.51 22.42 32.65
CA VAL A 538 11.55 22.91 31.66
C VAL A 538 12.32 23.54 30.50
N ALA A 539 11.80 23.35 29.28
CA ALA A 539 12.41 23.90 28.06
C ALA A 539 12.55 25.43 28.14
N PRO A 540 13.61 26.02 27.55
CA PRO A 540 13.73 27.46 27.44
C PRO A 540 12.68 28.05 26.50
N THR A 541 12.35 29.32 26.71
CA THR A 541 11.37 30.09 25.92
C THR A 541 11.80 30.32 24.47
N SER A 542 13.11 30.27 24.18
CA SER A 542 13.66 30.40 22.84
C SER A 542 14.74 29.35 22.61
N THR A 543 14.64 28.65 21.47
CA THR A 543 15.68 27.72 21.01
C THR A 543 16.84 28.44 20.31
N GLY A 544 16.78 29.76 20.16
CA GLY A 544 17.71 30.52 19.35
C GLY A 544 17.60 30.24 17.85
N GLY A 545 16.53 29.58 17.38
CA GLY A 545 16.35 29.25 15.96
C GLY A 545 17.02 27.96 15.49
N ALA A 546 17.71 27.22 16.36
CA ALA A 546 18.22 25.88 16.11
C ALA A 546 17.63 24.86 17.11
N ALA A 547 17.55 23.59 16.74
CA ALA A 547 16.98 22.55 17.61
C ALA A 547 17.85 22.33 18.86
N ILE A 548 17.21 22.20 20.03
CA ILE A 548 17.89 21.87 21.29
C ILE A 548 18.27 20.39 21.27
N THR A 549 19.52 20.07 21.57
CA THR A 549 20.10 18.73 21.55
C THR A 549 20.30 18.13 22.94
N GLY A 550 20.15 18.92 24.01
CA GLY A 550 20.19 18.38 25.38
C GLY A 550 20.16 19.43 26.48
N TYR A 551 19.97 18.93 27.71
CA TYR A 551 19.92 19.70 28.94
C TYR A 551 20.93 19.17 29.96
N PRO A 552 22.20 19.64 29.92
CA PRO A 552 23.22 19.20 30.88
C PRO A 552 22.94 19.73 32.29
N ILE A 553 23.04 18.86 33.29
CA ILE A 553 22.87 19.18 34.73
C ILE A 553 24.23 19.13 35.41
N PHE A 554 24.62 20.21 36.09
CA PHE A 554 25.88 20.34 36.80
C PHE A 554 25.62 20.45 38.30
N VAL A 555 26.50 19.87 39.13
CA VAL A 555 26.33 19.81 40.58
C VAL A 555 27.64 20.21 41.26
N GLY A 556 27.54 21.01 42.32
CA GLY A 556 28.63 21.44 43.18
C GLY A 556 28.30 21.26 44.67
N THR A 557 29.34 21.24 45.50
CA THR A 557 29.23 21.19 46.97
C THR A 557 29.44 22.55 47.65
N SER A 558 29.67 23.59 46.85
CA SER A 558 29.77 24.99 47.28
C SER A 558 29.24 25.91 46.17
N ALA A 559 28.79 27.12 46.51
CA ALA A 559 28.31 28.11 45.55
C ALA A 559 29.36 28.44 44.47
N GLY A 560 28.97 28.40 43.20
CA GLY A 560 29.84 28.56 42.03
C GLY A 560 30.86 27.44 41.86
N GLY A 561 30.70 26.32 42.57
CA GLY A 561 31.62 25.19 42.62
C GLY A 561 31.15 23.98 41.82
N GLU A 562 30.24 24.15 40.86
CA GLU A 562 29.75 23.05 40.04
C GLU A 562 30.85 22.48 39.14
N SER A 563 30.79 21.17 38.90
CA SER A 563 31.78 20.49 38.05
C SER A 563 31.78 21.00 36.60
N SER A 564 32.94 20.97 35.93
CA SER A 564 33.04 21.33 34.50
C SER A 564 32.34 20.36 33.56
N SER A 565 32.04 19.14 34.04
CA SER A 565 31.30 18.11 33.32
C SER A 565 29.95 17.91 33.98
N PRO A 566 28.86 17.73 33.22
CA PRO A 566 27.56 17.50 33.81
C PRO A 566 27.48 16.10 34.44
N VAL A 567 26.71 15.97 35.51
CA VAL A 567 26.40 14.65 36.12
C VAL A 567 25.49 13.82 35.21
N THR A 568 24.67 14.49 34.39
CA THR A 568 23.86 13.88 33.34
C THR A 568 23.45 14.92 32.29
N THR A 569 22.99 14.48 31.13
CA THR A 569 22.37 15.35 30.12
C THR A 569 21.05 14.75 29.68
N LEU A 570 19.95 15.45 29.94
CA LEU A 570 18.63 15.01 29.48
C LEU A 570 18.46 15.29 27.99
N ALA A 571 17.92 14.34 27.24
CA ALA A 571 17.64 14.53 25.80
C ALA A 571 16.41 15.43 25.54
N ALA A 572 15.53 15.57 26.54
CA ALA A 572 14.32 16.38 26.53
C ALA A 572 14.05 16.94 27.94
N PRO A 573 13.20 17.97 28.10
CA PRO A 573 12.73 18.41 29.42
C PRO A 573 12.14 17.26 30.22
N GLY A 574 12.32 17.27 31.53
CA GLY A 574 11.96 16.17 32.41
C GLY A 574 12.72 16.22 33.73
N SER A 575 12.69 15.13 34.50
CA SER A 575 13.29 15.09 35.83
C SER A 575 14.45 14.13 35.94
N TYR A 576 15.40 14.46 36.81
CA TYR A 576 16.54 13.63 37.18
C TYR A 576 16.77 13.71 38.70
N THR A 577 16.93 12.58 39.35
CA THR A 577 17.22 12.52 40.78
C THR A 577 18.72 12.33 41.02
N ILE A 578 19.32 13.34 41.66
CA ILE A 578 20.68 13.28 42.18
C ILE A 578 20.61 12.51 43.50
N THR A 579 21.29 11.36 43.59
CA THR A 579 21.29 10.48 44.77
C THR A 579 22.64 10.47 45.47
N GLY A 580 22.71 9.84 46.65
CA GLY A 580 23.96 9.70 47.41
C GLY A 580 24.40 11.00 48.11
N LEU A 581 23.47 11.94 48.29
CA LEU A 581 23.71 13.19 48.98
C LEU A 581 23.64 13.00 50.51
N THR A 582 24.28 13.89 51.25
CA THR A 582 24.22 13.88 52.73
C THR A 582 23.14 14.83 53.22
N ASN A 583 22.22 14.35 54.06
CA ASN A 583 21.18 15.18 54.67
C ASN A 583 21.79 16.32 55.49
N GLY A 584 21.20 17.51 55.39
CA GLY A 584 21.67 18.74 56.04
C GLY A 584 22.85 19.42 55.33
N THR A 585 23.38 18.86 54.23
CA THR A 585 24.46 19.47 53.44
C THR A 585 23.91 20.03 52.12
N PRO A 586 24.01 21.35 51.85
CA PRO A 586 23.49 21.93 50.62
C PRO A 586 24.23 21.41 49.39
N VAL A 587 23.50 21.23 48.29
CA VAL A 587 24.04 21.05 46.94
C VAL A 587 23.65 22.23 46.06
N TYR A 588 24.53 22.56 45.13
CA TYR A 588 24.40 23.68 44.21
C TYR A 588 24.26 23.13 42.79
N VAL A 589 23.22 23.53 42.07
CA VAL A 589 22.84 22.92 40.79
C VAL A 589 22.62 24.00 39.75
N THR A 590 23.19 23.79 38.56
CA THR A 590 22.87 24.54 37.34
C THR A 590 22.41 23.61 36.24
N VAL A 591 21.55 24.10 35.35
CA VAL A 591 21.05 23.36 34.19
C VAL A 591 21.26 24.17 32.93
N GLY A 592 21.81 23.55 31.89
CA GLY A 592 22.00 24.15 30.57
C GLY A 592 20.94 23.73 29.57
N ALA A 593 20.83 24.49 28.48
CA ALA A 593 20.18 24.07 27.23
C ALA A 593 21.16 24.25 26.07
N THR A 594 21.35 23.20 25.27
CA THR A 594 22.34 23.15 24.19
C THR A 594 21.67 23.07 22.83
N ASN A 595 22.11 23.84 21.85
CA ASN A 595 21.81 23.62 20.43
C ASN A 595 23.12 23.59 19.62
N SER A 596 23.03 23.56 18.28
CA SER A 596 24.20 23.54 17.39
C SER A 596 25.08 24.79 17.45
N VAL A 597 24.62 25.88 18.06
CA VAL A 597 25.35 27.14 18.21
C VAL A 597 26.07 27.21 19.55
N GLY A 598 25.46 26.70 20.62
CA GLY A 598 26.08 26.66 21.94
C GLY A 598 25.14 26.26 23.07
N THR A 599 25.65 26.37 24.30
CA THR A 599 24.92 26.06 25.55
C THR A 599 24.74 27.32 26.37
N THR A 600 23.52 27.54 26.86
CA THR A 600 23.22 28.61 27.84
C THR A 600 22.79 27.96 29.14
N GLN A 601 23.42 28.34 30.27
CA GLN A 601 23.09 27.83 31.59
C GLN A 601 22.15 28.77 32.34
N ALA A 602 21.24 28.18 33.11
CA ALA A 602 20.40 28.88 34.09
C ALA A 602 21.22 29.32 35.30
N ALA A 603 20.66 30.25 36.09
CA ALA A 603 21.26 30.65 37.35
C ALA A 603 21.32 29.46 38.33
N GLU A 604 22.37 29.43 39.16
CA GLU A 604 22.55 28.42 40.20
C GLU A 604 21.36 28.44 41.19
N GLN A 605 20.89 27.25 41.55
CA GLN A 605 19.96 27.06 42.66
C GLN A 605 20.58 26.14 43.71
N THR A 606 20.14 26.29 44.96
CA THR A 606 20.60 25.48 46.08
C THR A 606 19.46 24.66 46.65
N ALA A 607 19.73 23.39 46.97
CA ALA A 607 18.82 22.56 47.74
C ALA A 607 19.59 21.81 48.83
N THR A 608 18.98 21.66 50.00
CA THR A 608 19.56 20.87 51.10
C THR A 608 18.73 19.61 51.25
N PRO A 609 19.27 18.40 50.97
CA PRO A 609 18.60 17.14 51.28
C PRO A 609 18.22 17.14 52.76
N VAL A 610 16.97 16.79 53.06
CA VAL A 610 16.43 16.83 54.43
C VAL A 610 16.31 15.42 54.98
N ALA A 611 16.73 15.26 56.24
CA ALA A 611 16.43 14.03 56.96
C ALA A 611 14.92 13.94 57.22
N PRO A 612 14.32 12.74 57.11
CA PRO A 612 12.96 12.50 57.55
C PRO A 612 12.76 12.96 59.00
N VAL A 613 11.69 13.73 59.28
CA VAL A 613 11.26 13.99 60.66
C VAL A 613 10.87 12.65 61.28
N THR A 614 11.50 12.26 62.38
CA THR A 614 11.26 10.97 63.05
C THR A 614 10.22 11.18 64.15
N GLY A 615 9.05 10.57 63.99
CA GLY A 615 7.96 10.60 64.96
C GLY A 615 7.35 11.98 65.27
N GLY A 616 6.31 11.97 66.10
CA GLY A 616 5.67 13.17 66.62
C GLY A 616 4.74 13.87 65.62
N THR A 617 4.38 15.11 65.94
CA THR A 617 3.47 15.93 65.12
C THR A 617 4.22 16.55 63.94
N ILE A 618 3.78 16.18 62.74
CA ILE A 618 4.23 16.68 61.44
C ILE A 618 3.29 17.79 60.99
N THR A 619 3.82 19.00 60.82
CA THR A 619 3.08 20.19 60.38
C THR A 619 2.80 20.19 58.88
N VAL A 620 1.86 21.03 58.43
CA VAL A 620 1.38 21.06 57.02
C VAL A 620 2.36 21.69 56.02
N ASP A 621 3.42 22.35 56.50
CA ASP A 621 4.55 22.82 55.69
C ASP A 621 5.65 21.75 55.50
N SER A 622 5.52 20.61 56.18
CA SER A 622 6.42 19.47 55.98
C SER A 622 6.40 19.01 54.52
N PRO A 623 7.57 18.64 53.93
CA PRO A 623 7.64 18.10 52.58
C PRO A 623 6.91 16.75 52.45
N ALA A 624 6.53 16.12 53.55
CA ALA A 624 5.67 14.94 53.53
C ALA A 624 4.26 15.27 53.02
N PHE A 625 3.79 16.52 53.15
CA PHE A 625 2.51 16.96 52.59
C PHE A 625 2.67 17.56 51.18
N LEU A 626 1.80 17.13 50.26
CA LEU A 626 1.59 17.78 48.97
C LEU A 626 0.10 18.12 48.84
N PHE A 627 -0.24 19.41 48.85
CA PHE A 627 -1.61 19.88 48.67
C PHE A 627 -1.93 20.13 47.19
N SER A 628 -3.19 19.98 46.79
CA SER A 628 -3.63 20.31 45.42
C SER A 628 -3.40 21.79 45.10
N PRO A 629 -3.00 22.14 43.87
CA PRO A 629 -2.71 23.52 43.51
C PRO A 629 -3.98 24.39 43.51
N GLY A 630 -3.85 25.66 43.86
CA GLY A 630 -4.91 26.68 43.71
C GLY A 630 -6.18 26.49 44.56
N ASN A 631 -6.22 25.51 45.47
CA ASN A 631 -7.41 25.20 46.28
C ASN A 631 -7.30 25.59 47.76
N TRP A 632 -6.09 25.87 48.23
CA TRP A 632 -5.81 26.00 49.66
C TRP A 632 -5.30 27.39 49.98
N TYR A 633 -5.70 27.87 51.15
CA TYR A 633 -5.06 28.97 51.83
C TYR A 633 -4.68 28.51 53.23
N GLY A 634 -3.74 29.18 53.87
CA GLY A 634 -3.35 28.87 55.25
C GLY A 634 -3.27 30.13 56.09
N ASP A 635 -2.59 30.00 57.22
CA ASP A 635 -2.25 31.10 58.11
C ASP A 635 -1.29 32.13 57.49
N GLU A 636 -0.65 31.79 56.36
CA GLU A 636 0.29 32.65 55.63
C GLU A 636 -0.15 32.83 54.16
N GLY A 637 -1.40 33.26 53.95
CA GLY A 637 -1.94 33.51 52.62
C GLY A 637 -2.18 32.20 51.87
N ARG A 638 -1.46 31.94 50.76
CA ARG A 638 -1.57 30.67 50.00
C ARG A 638 -0.80 29.51 50.63
N ALA A 639 0.17 29.82 51.47
CA ALA A 639 0.91 28.85 52.25
C ALA A 639 0.35 28.79 53.68
N GLY A 640 0.96 27.95 54.50
CA GLY A 640 0.65 27.85 55.91
C GLY A 640 1.52 26.78 56.57
N SER A 641 2.03 27.08 57.77
CA SER A 641 2.81 26.17 58.59
C SER A 641 1.98 25.58 59.72
N ALA A 642 1.02 26.35 60.28
CA ALA A 642 0.14 25.84 61.33
C ALA A 642 -1.08 25.08 60.77
N TRP A 643 -1.66 25.56 59.68
CA TRP A 643 -2.82 24.91 59.07
C TRP A 643 -3.03 25.34 57.61
N ARG A 644 -3.75 24.49 56.87
CA ARG A 644 -4.31 24.80 55.56
C ARG A 644 -5.81 24.55 55.55
N ARG A 645 -6.55 25.39 54.83
CA ARG A 645 -8.00 25.42 54.77
C ARG A 645 -8.51 25.49 53.34
N THR A 646 -9.66 24.88 53.10
CA THR A 646 -10.37 24.96 51.83
C THR A 646 -11.88 24.73 52.00
N TRP A 647 -12.68 25.38 51.16
CA TRP A 647 -14.10 25.06 50.97
C TRP A 647 -14.33 24.22 49.71
N ASN A 648 -13.31 24.09 48.85
CA ASN A 648 -13.45 23.47 47.53
C ASN A 648 -13.61 21.95 47.69
N VAL A 649 -14.81 21.46 47.40
CA VAL A 649 -15.02 20.02 47.19
C VAL A 649 -14.13 19.58 46.01
N GLY A 650 -13.35 18.51 46.21
CA GLY A 650 -12.34 18.06 45.26
C GLY A 650 -10.90 18.48 45.60
N ALA A 651 -10.71 19.42 46.54
CA ALA A 651 -9.39 19.71 47.08
C ALA A 651 -8.81 18.48 47.78
N TYR A 652 -7.53 18.20 47.56
CA TYR A 652 -6.86 17.03 48.11
C TYR A 652 -5.48 17.36 48.67
N PHE A 653 -4.93 16.41 49.43
CA PHE A 653 -3.51 16.36 49.73
C PHE A 653 -3.00 14.91 49.69
N VAL A 654 -1.69 14.77 49.48
CA VAL A 654 -0.95 13.51 49.62
C VAL A 654 -0.03 13.62 50.83
N PHE A 655 0.06 12.53 51.59
CA PHE A 655 1.03 12.39 52.68
C PHE A 655 1.78 11.07 52.55
N THR A 656 3.12 11.12 52.59
CA THR A 656 3.98 9.92 52.53
C THR A 656 4.77 9.75 53.83
N TRP A 657 4.96 8.50 54.27
CA TRP A 657 5.82 8.16 55.41
C TRP A 657 6.29 6.71 55.36
N THR A 658 7.42 6.43 55.99
CA THR A 658 7.86 5.05 56.28
C THR A 658 7.39 4.67 57.67
N ALA A 659 6.53 3.66 57.74
CA ALA A 659 5.93 3.17 58.97
C ALA A 659 6.90 2.31 59.79
N SER A 660 6.80 2.39 61.11
CA SER A 660 7.50 1.49 62.03
C SER A 660 6.91 0.07 62.02
N ALA A 661 7.47 -0.82 62.84
CA ALA A 661 6.98 -2.18 63.00
C ALA A 661 5.60 -2.24 63.71
N ASN A 662 5.23 -1.22 64.49
CA ASN A 662 3.95 -1.13 65.20
C ASN A 662 3.36 0.27 64.98
N PRO A 663 2.93 0.58 63.74
CA PRO A 663 2.72 1.96 63.35
C PRO A 663 1.42 2.54 63.91
N THR A 664 1.47 3.81 64.31
CA THR A 664 0.27 4.63 64.54
C THR A 664 0.39 5.93 63.76
N ALA A 665 -0.74 6.40 63.21
CA ALA A 665 -0.83 7.67 62.52
C ALA A 665 -2.19 8.32 62.78
N THR A 666 -2.20 9.59 63.18
CA THR A 666 -3.41 10.37 63.46
C THR A 666 -3.39 11.65 62.64
N LEU A 667 -4.33 11.76 61.69
CA LEU A 667 -4.51 12.94 60.86
C LEU A 667 -5.29 14.00 61.64
N HIS A 668 -4.76 15.22 61.71
CA HIS A 668 -5.39 16.33 62.43
C HIS A 668 -6.26 17.16 61.48
N LEU A 669 -7.57 17.08 61.71
CA LEU A 669 -8.58 17.82 60.96
C LEU A 669 -9.42 18.67 61.92
N GLY A 670 -9.94 19.79 61.44
CA GLY A 670 -10.89 20.59 62.22
C GLY A 670 -11.65 21.64 61.42
N PRO A 671 -12.46 22.47 62.10
CA PRO A 671 -13.14 22.18 63.37
C PRO A 671 -14.28 21.15 63.19
N SER A 672 -14.78 20.58 64.30
CA SER A 672 -15.98 19.74 64.26
C SER A 672 -17.22 20.54 63.84
N GLY A 673 -18.19 19.90 63.18
CA GLY A 673 -19.47 20.54 62.86
C GLY A 673 -19.49 21.31 61.53
N THR A 674 -18.44 21.19 60.71
CA THR A 674 -18.38 21.71 59.33
C THR A 674 -19.32 20.97 58.37
N GLY A 675 -19.79 19.77 58.75
CA GLY A 675 -20.53 18.87 57.86
C GLY A 675 -19.70 18.27 56.73
N ALA A 676 -18.39 18.53 56.70
CA ALA A 676 -17.51 18.04 55.66
C ALA A 676 -17.27 16.52 55.79
N TYR A 677 -17.07 15.87 54.64
CA TYR A 677 -16.61 14.50 54.52
C TYR A 677 -15.31 14.49 53.73
N VAL A 678 -14.39 13.62 54.15
CA VAL A 678 -13.15 13.32 53.43
C VAL A 678 -13.13 11.86 53.05
N THR A 679 -12.62 11.58 51.85
CA THR A 679 -12.32 10.20 51.42
C THR A 679 -10.82 10.00 51.50
N LEU A 680 -10.41 9.06 52.34
CA LEU A 680 -9.02 8.71 52.63
C LEU A 680 -8.65 7.44 51.85
N TYR A 681 -7.73 7.56 50.91
CA TYR A 681 -7.14 6.43 50.18
C TYR A 681 -5.78 6.12 50.77
N LEU A 682 -5.72 5.16 51.68
CA LEU A 682 -4.46 4.67 52.25
C LEU A 682 -3.95 3.50 51.42
N ASN A 683 -2.80 3.65 50.78
CA ASN A 683 -2.20 2.66 49.87
C ASN A 683 -3.22 2.17 48.82
N GLY A 684 -4.07 3.08 48.33
CA GLY A 684 -5.11 2.81 47.35
C GLY A 684 -6.45 2.31 47.91
N VAL A 685 -6.54 1.98 49.21
CA VAL A 685 -7.78 1.53 49.84
C VAL A 685 -8.58 2.73 50.37
N GLY A 686 -9.73 3.00 49.75
CA GLY A 686 -10.57 4.18 50.03
C GLY A 686 -11.58 3.97 51.16
N THR A 687 -11.62 4.90 52.12
CA THR A 687 -12.64 5.00 53.18
C THR A 687 -13.17 6.43 53.29
N THR A 688 -14.49 6.62 53.29
CA THR A 688 -15.11 7.95 53.48
C THR A 688 -15.51 8.15 54.92
N VAL A 689 -15.11 9.28 55.52
CA VAL A 689 -15.30 9.60 56.93
C VAL A 689 -15.78 11.04 57.10
N ALA A 690 -16.60 11.27 58.13
CA ALA A 690 -17.04 12.62 58.50
C ALA A 690 -15.91 13.36 59.24
N VAL A 691 -15.77 14.66 58.99
CA VAL A 691 -14.77 15.49 59.65
C VAL A 691 -15.31 15.97 61.00
N THR A 692 -15.09 15.16 62.04
CA THR A 692 -15.49 15.49 63.42
C THR A 692 -14.32 15.92 64.31
N GLY A 693 -13.10 15.93 63.77
CA GLY A 693 -11.85 16.18 64.50
C GLY A 693 -10.74 15.27 63.98
N ASP A 694 -9.77 14.96 64.84
CA ASP A 694 -8.66 14.06 64.56
C ASP A 694 -9.12 12.65 64.15
N ILE A 695 -8.44 12.06 63.17
CA ILE A 695 -8.73 10.74 62.62
C ILE A 695 -7.51 9.84 62.74
N THR A 696 -7.60 8.82 63.59
CA THR A 696 -6.59 7.75 63.64
C THR A 696 -6.77 6.82 62.45
N LEU A 697 -5.72 6.65 61.65
CA LEU A 697 -5.73 5.83 60.45
C LEU A 697 -5.66 4.34 60.81
N SER A 698 -6.38 3.52 60.04
CA SER A 698 -6.32 2.06 60.12
C SER A 698 -5.83 1.48 58.78
N GLY A 699 -5.20 0.30 58.80
CA GLY A 699 -4.68 -0.34 57.59
C GLY A 699 -3.27 0.09 57.16
N ILE A 700 -2.50 0.71 58.08
CA ILE A 700 -1.09 1.08 57.83
C ILE A 700 -0.26 -0.19 57.62
N THR A 701 0.54 -0.22 56.56
CA THR A 701 1.46 -1.33 56.27
C THR A 701 2.74 -1.12 57.07
N ALA A 702 3.00 -2.00 58.04
CA ALA A 702 4.16 -1.90 58.92
C ALA A 702 5.50 -2.05 58.17
N SER A 703 6.55 -1.41 58.70
CA SER A 703 7.93 -1.47 58.18
C SER A 703 8.07 -1.15 56.69
N SER A 704 7.17 -0.34 56.14
CA SER A 704 7.06 -0.05 54.71
C SER A 704 6.69 1.42 54.48
N GLU A 705 6.94 1.90 53.27
CA GLU A 705 6.39 3.18 52.83
C GLU A 705 4.86 3.09 52.73
N ASN A 706 4.19 4.15 53.16
CA ASN A 706 2.75 4.32 53.10
C ASN A 706 2.43 5.66 52.45
N VAL A 707 1.37 5.67 51.64
CA VAL A 707 0.86 6.85 50.94
C VAL A 707 -0.60 7.04 51.28
N LEU A 708 -0.92 8.20 51.84
CA LEU A 708 -2.29 8.66 52.04
C LEU A 708 -2.63 9.69 50.97
N PHE A 709 -3.64 9.43 50.14
CA PHE A 709 -4.30 10.45 49.33
C PHE A 709 -5.66 10.77 49.99
N ALA A 710 -5.84 12.02 50.44
CA ALA A 710 -7.04 12.46 51.11
C ALA A 710 -7.72 13.56 50.29
N ILE A 711 -9.02 13.39 49.99
CA ILE A 711 -9.80 14.35 49.20
C ILE A 711 -11.05 14.77 49.96
N MET A 712 -11.36 16.07 49.95
CA MET A 712 -12.62 16.60 50.45
C MET A 712 -13.75 16.17 49.52
N SER A 713 -14.55 15.20 49.95
CA SER A 713 -15.53 14.53 49.09
C SER A 713 -16.90 15.21 49.10
N ASN A 714 -17.26 15.88 50.19
CA ASN A 714 -18.49 16.66 50.33
C ASN A 714 -18.38 17.69 51.48
N THR A 715 -19.16 18.76 51.41
CA THR A 715 -19.47 19.68 52.53
C THR A 715 -20.81 20.37 52.25
N PRO A 716 -21.56 20.90 53.23
CA PRO A 716 -22.80 21.63 52.95
C PRO A 716 -22.57 22.85 52.05
N GLN A 717 -23.44 23.06 51.04
CA GLN A 717 -23.47 24.23 50.13
C GLN A 717 -24.04 25.49 50.82
N SER A 718 -23.42 25.87 51.93
CA SER A 718 -23.74 27.10 52.65
C SER A 718 -22.54 27.50 53.51
N ALA A 719 -22.37 28.79 53.80
CA ALA A 719 -21.34 29.29 54.73
C ALA A 719 -19.93 28.72 54.45
N ARG A 720 -19.55 28.67 53.17
CA ARG A 720 -18.23 28.20 52.71
C ARG A 720 -17.25 29.35 52.47
N TRP A 721 -17.68 30.40 51.79
CA TRP A 721 -16.83 31.53 51.44
C TRP A 721 -16.51 32.42 52.64
N ASN A 722 -15.48 33.25 52.48
CA ASN A 722 -14.99 34.19 53.48
C ASN A 722 -14.70 33.52 54.82
N GLN A 723 -13.92 32.44 54.78
CA GLN A 723 -13.56 31.70 55.99
C GLN A 723 -14.76 31.12 56.75
N GLY A 724 -15.83 30.78 56.04
CA GLY A 724 -17.07 30.29 56.62
C GLY A 724 -16.96 28.96 57.39
N ALA A 725 -18.03 28.59 58.09
CA ALA A 725 -18.03 27.45 59.01
C ALA A 725 -17.91 26.07 58.34
N ASN A 726 -18.20 25.93 57.04
CA ASN A 726 -18.25 24.64 56.35
C ASN A 726 -16.97 24.33 55.52
N ASN A 727 -15.83 24.84 55.99
CA ASN A 727 -14.50 24.58 55.41
C ASN A 727 -13.83 23.35 56.04
N LEU A 728 -12.98 22.66 55.26
CA LEU A 728 -12.02 21.68 55.76
C LEU A 728 -10.75 22.40 56.22
N VAL A 729 -10.29 22.14 57.45
CA VAL A 729 -8.97 22.55 57.94
C VAL A 729 -8.12 21.31 58.20
N VAL A 730 -6.88 21.33 57.73
CA VAL A 730 -5.83 20.34 58.00
C VAL A 730 -4.73 21.05 58.79
N SER A 731 -4.33 20.50 59.93
CA SER A 731 -3.27 21.09 60.79
C SER A 731 -2.04 20.20 60.94
N GLY A 732 -2.08 18.95 60.48
CA GLY A 732 -0.91 18.08 60.44
C GLY A 732 -1.23 16.59 60.55
N MET A 733 -0.21 15.79 60.82
CA MET A 733 -0.27 14.35 61.07
C MET A 733 0.63 14.00 62.25
N THR A 734 0.15 13.26 63.25
CA THR A 734 1.03 12.68 64.28
C THR A 734 1.37 11.24 63.93
N LEU A 735 2.67 10.90 63.92
CA LEU A 735 3.19 9.56 63.71
C LEU A 735 3.79 9.00 65.02
N ASP A 736 3.83 7.67 65.16
CA ASP A 736 4.60 7.04 66.24
C ASP A 736 6.10 7.38 66.16
N ASP A 737 6.77 7.35 67.31
CA ASP A 737 8.17 7.79 67.48
C ASP A 737 9.19 7.08 66.57
N SER A 738 8.85 5.91 66.04
CA SER A 738 9.73 5.11 65.18
C SER A 738 9.36 5.18 63.69
N SER A 739 8.27 5.84 63.34
CA SER A 739 7.91 6.15 61.96
C SER A 739 8.63 7.42 61.49
N SER A 740 8.82 7.55 60.18
CA SER A 740 9.54 8.69 59.60
C SER A 740 8.76 9.31 58.45
N ALA A 741 8.53 10.62 58.52
CA ALA A 741 7.80 11.36 57.49
C ALA A 741 8.60 11.37 56.18
N GLY A 742 7.92 11.10 55.07
CA GLY A 742 8.52 11.00 53.74
C GLY A 742 8.61 12.36 53.04
N VAL A 743 8.71 12.31 51.71
CA VAL A 743 8.58 13.47 50.83
C VAL A 743 7.53 13.17 49.77
N SER A 744 6.52 14.02 49.65
CA SER A 744 5.50 13.94 48.61
C SER A 744 5.90 14.84 47.45
N THR A 745 6.08 14.27 46.26
CA THR A 745 6.47 15.03 45.06
C THR A 745 5.29 15.25 44.14
N ALA A 746 5.12 16.48 43.67
CA ALA A 746 4.14 16.80 42.63
C ALA A 746 4.50 16.15 41.29
N GLY A 747 3.48 15.92 40.46
CA GLY A 747 3.67 15.58 39.05
C GLY A 747 4.48 16.64 38.30
N THR A 748 5.22 16.20 37.29
CA THR A 748 6.20 17.04 36.56
C THR A 748 5.62 17.77 35.36
N LYS A 749 4.35 17.50 34.99
CA LYS A 749 3.72 18.07 33.78
C LYS A 749 2.90 19.34 34.05
N GLY A 750 2.99 19.92 35.24
CA GLY A 750 2.21 21.08 35.65
C GLY A 750 0.82 20.71 36.16
N TRP A 751 -0.11 21.67 36.17
CA TRP A 751 -1.43 21.46 36.76
C TRP A 751 -2.60 21.95 35.90
N VAL A 752 -3.76 21.29 36.08
CA VAL A 752 -4.99 21.55 35.33
C VAL A 752 -6.06 22.11 36.26
N LYS A 753 -6.71 23.21 35.87
CA LYS A 753 -7.83 23.80 36.62
C LYS A 753 -9.16 23.38 35.98
N ILE A 754 -10.02 22.70 36.72
CA ILE A 754 -11.38 22.32 36.31
C ILE A 754 -12.38 23.21 37.05
N ILE A 755 -13.21 23.91 36.29
CA ILE A 755 -14.17 24.91 36.78
C ILE A 755 -15.57 24.44 36.40
N GLY A 756 -16.52 24.58 37.31
CA GLY A 756 -17.91 24.36 36.95
C GLY A 756 -18.92 24.60 38.05
N ASP A 757 -20.13 24.11 37.82
CA ASP A 757 -21.28 24.25 38.71
C ASP A 757 -21.52 22.99 39.57
N SER A 758 -22.75 22.75 39.98
CA SER A 758 -23.17 21.57 40.76
C SER A 758 -22.83 20.23 40.08
N ILE A 759 -22.79 20.18 38.74
CA ILE A 759 -22.41 18.96 38.01
C ILE A 759 -20.93 18.64 38.27
N THR A 760 -20.07 19.67 38.28
CA THR A 760 -18.63 19.52 38.53
C THR A 760 -18.32 19.22 39.98
N GLU A 761 -19.16 19.70 40.90
CA GLU A 761 -19.09 19.42 42.34
C GLU A 761 -19.56 17.99 42.71
N GLY A 762 -20.25 17.29 41.80
CA GLY A 762 -20.76 15.94 42.06
C GLY A 762 -22.02 15.94 42.93
N ILE A 763 -22.85 16.97 42.81
CA ILE A 763 -24.16 17.04 43.46
C ILE A 763 -25.01 15.85 43.01
N LYS A 764 -25.60 15.13 43.98
CA LYS A 764 -26.38 13.89 43.81
C LYS A 764 -25.66 12.66 43.22
N ALA A 765 -24.37 12.75 42.91
CA ALA A 765 -23.65 11.68 42.22
C ALA A 765 -23.71 10.33 42.97
N ASN A 766 -23.69 10.33 44.30
CA ASN A 766 -23.74 9.09 45.10
C ASN A 766 -25.17 8.76 45.53
N ASN A 767 -25.96 8.19 44.62
CA ASN A 767 -27.32 7.74 44.90
C ASN A 767 -28.17 8.84 45.60
N ASN A 768 -28.19 10.03 44.99
CA ASN A 768 -28.89 11.24 45.45
C ASN A 768 -28.23 11.97 46.63
N LYS A 769 -26.99 11.61 46.96
CA LYS A 769 -26.15 12.35 47.91
C LYS A 769 -25.00 13.02 47.18
N ASP A 770 -24.65 14.22 47.63
CA ASP A 770 -23.55 15.00 47.08
C ASP A 770 -22.22 14.33 47.43
N ASN A 771 -21.42 14.00 46.42
CA ASN A 771 -20.10 13.42 46.62
C ASN A 771 -19.27 13.45 45.32
N ILE A 772 -18.21 14.25 45.29
CA ILE A 772 -17.39 14.42 44.09
C ILE A 772 -16.61 13.16 43.69
N VAL A 773 -16.34 12.24 44.62
CA VAL A 773 -15.61 10.98 44.33
C VAL A 773 -16.38 10.10 43.35
N TYR A 774 -17.70 10.27 43.26
CA TYR A 774 -18.55 9.63 42.26
C TYR A 774 -18.79 10.49 41.01
N GLY A 775 -18.28 11.72 41.02
CA GLY A 775 -18.37 12.68 39.92
C GLY A 775 -17.33 12.44 38.83
N TYR A 776 -17.61 12.97 37.64
CA TYR A 776 -16.69 12.86 36.50
C TYR A 776 -15.34 13.53 36.79
N THR A 777 -15.37 14.63 37.55
CA THR A 777 -14.21 15.42 37.93
C THR A 777 -13.17 14.60 38.67
N PHE A 778 -13.59 13.73 39.60
CA PHE A 778 -12.66 12.87 40.34
C PHE A 778 -11.99 11.82 39.45
N GLN A 779 -12.73 11.24 38.51
CA GLN A 779 -12.18 10.28 37.56
C GLN A 779 -11.15 10.94 36.63
N VAL A 780 -11.48 12.12 36.09
CA VAL A 780 -10.56 12.94 35.29
C VAL A 780 -9.32 13.30 36.11
N LEU A 781 -9.50 13.71 37.37
CA LEU A 781 -8.42 14.03 38.30
C LEU A 781 -7.46 12.83 38.47
N GLN A 782 -7.98 11.65 38.77
CA GLN A 782 -7.17 10.45 38.96
C GLN A 782 -6.39 10.10 37.69
N GLY A 783 -7.02 10.18 36.53
CA GLY A 783 -6.37 9.93 35.24
C GLY A 783 -5.27 10.93 34.90
N LEU A 784 -5.49 12.23 35.16
CA LEU A 784 -4.48 13.27 34.96
C LEU A 784 -3.30 13.13 35.92
N ARG A 785 -3.55 12.83 37.21
CA ARG A 785 -2.50 12.58 38.19
C ARG A 785 -1.64 11.37 37.86
N ALA A 786 -2.26 10.28 37.38
CA ALA A 786 -1.53 9.12 36.89
C ALA A 786 -0.59 9.45 35.70
N LEU A 787 -0.87 10.51 34.95
CA LEU A 787 -0.05 10.99 33.84
C LEU A 787 1.00 12.04 34.25
N GLY A 788 1.03 12.44 35.54
CA GLY A 788 1.98 13.42 36.08
C GLY A 788 1.48 14.87 36.08
N TYR A 789 0.18 15.12 35.95
CA TYR A 789 -0.43 16.44 36.14
C TYR A 789 -1.07 16.56 37.53
N GLU A 790 -0.95 17.70 38.20
CA GLU A 790 -1.79 17.99 39.37
C GLU A 790 -3.11 18.64 38.95
N VAL A 791 -4.14 18.61 39.81
CA VAL A 791 -5.47 19.11 39.44
C VAL A 791 -6.05 20.02 40.52
N CYS A 792 -6.60 21.15 40.09
CA CYS A 792 -7.37 22.10 40.89
C CYS A 792 -8.83 21.99 40.48
N VAL A 793 -9.73 21.79 41.44
CA VAL A 793 -11.18 21.84 41.19
C VAL A 793 -11.78 23.09 41.82
N SER A 794 -12.51 23.89 41.05
CA SER A 794 -13.21 25.06 41.55
C SER A 794 -14.67 25.03 41.08
N ALA A 795 -15.54 24.48 41.92
CA ALA A 795 -16.94 24.28 41.59
C ALA A 795 -17.88 24.79 42.69
N CYS A 796 -19.07 25.23 42.32
CA CYS A 796 -20.15 25.54 43.27
C CYS A 796 -21.50 25.44 42.57
N GLY A 797 -22.47 24.84 43.25
CA GLY A 797 -23.86 24.82 42.81
C GLY A 797 -24.44 26.18 42.42
N TYR A 798 -25.41 26.16 41.52
CA TYR A 798 -26.18 27.32 41.03
C TYR A 798 -25.39 28.49 40.41
N SER A 799 -24.06 28.40 40.31
CA SER A 799 -23.22 29.46 39.76
C SER A 799 -23.22 29.50 38.23
N GLY A 800 -23.06 30.71 37.68
CA GLY A 800 -22.89 30.97 36.24
C GLY A 800 -22.22 32.34 36.00
N TYR A 801 -22.01 32.72 34.75
CA TYR A 801 -21.47 34.01 34.33
C TYR A 801 -22.40 35.19 34.60
N LEU A 802 -23.72 34.97 34.54
CA LEU A 802 -24.74 35.98 34.81
C LEU A 802 -25.59 35.67 36.04
N ILE A 803 -25.34 34.52 36.68
CA ILE A 803 -26.08 34.03 37.84
C ILE A 803 -25.19 34.16 39.07
N SER A 804 -25.67 34.86 40.08
CA SER A 804 -24.90 35.21 41.28
C SER A 804 -24.64 34.06 42.26
N GLY A 805 -24.94 32.80 41.88
CA GLY A 805 -24.86 31.64 42.77
C GLY A 805 -26.11 31.47 43.64
N ASP A 806 -26.05 30.50 44.55
CA ASP A 806 -27.04 30.36 45.62
C ASP A 806 -26.90 31.51 46.65
N SER A 807 -27.92 31.65 47.51
CA SER A 807 -28.19 32.83 48.37
C SER A 807 -26.94 33.57 48.87
N GLY A 808 -27.00 34.92 48.90
CA GLY A 808 -25.87 35.88 48.97
C GLY A 808 -24.84 35.83 50.12
N ALA A 809 -24.52 34.66 50.67
CA ALA A 809 -23.44 34.40 51.60
C ALA A 809 -22.75 33.02 51.43
N ASP A 810 -23.04 32.23 50.36
CA ASP A 810 -22.37 30.92 50.19
C ASP A 810 -21.04 30.98 49.43
N VAL A 811 -21.02 30.84 48.10
CA VAL A 811 -19.80 30.95 47.29
C VAL A 811 -20.11 31.73 46.01
N PRO A 812 -19.37 32.81 45.68
CA PRO A 812 -19.65 33.58 44.49
C PRO A 812 -19.42 32.76 43.21
N PRO A 813 -20.11 33.10 42.12
CA PRO A 813 -19.84 32.50 40.83
C PRO A 813 -18.40 32.70 40.40
N TYR A 814 -17.92 31.84 39.51
CA TYR A 814 -16.51 31.88 39.13
C TYR A 814 -16.14 33.21 38.47
N TYR A 815 -16.82 33.61 37.40
CA TYR A 815 -16.56 34.88 36.70
C TYR A 815 -17.88 35.61 36.42
N TYR A 816 -18.26 36.57 37.26
CA TYR A 816 -19.53 37.28 37.11
C TYR A 816 -19.41 38.54 36.24
N VAL A 817 -20.36 38.70 35.32
CA VAL A 817 -20.49 39.88 34.47
C VAL A 817 -21.75 40.65 34.84
N SER A 818 -21.57 41.86 35.36
CA SER A 818 -22.64 42.79 35.69
C SER A 818 -22.99 43.69 34.50
N GLY A 819 -24.27 44.06 34.38
CA GLY A 819 -24.72 45.04 33.39
C GLY A 819 -24.55 44.61 31.92
N SER A 820 -24.37 43.31 31.63
CA SER A 820 -24.41 42.84 30.25
C SER A 820 -25.77 43.13 29.65
N SER A 821 -25.77 43.76 28.47
CA SER A 821 -27.00 44.03 27.72
C SER A 821 -26.75 43.96 26.23
N SER A 822 -27.78 43.53 25.50
CA SER A 822 -27.79 43.47 24.04
C SER A 822 -26.64 42.67 23.42
N GLY A 823 -26.05 41.72 24.17
CA GLY A 823 -24.96 40.87 23.69
C GLY A 823 -23.62 41.56 23.51
N SER A 824 -23.44 42.78 24.06
CA SER A 824 -22.17 43.52 23.98
C SER A 824 -21.18 43.14 25.08
N GLY A 825 -21.57 42.26 25.99
CA GLY A 825 -20.83 42.00 27.23
C GLY A 825 -21.13 43.06 28.30
N GLY A 826 -20.49 42.94 29.45
CA GLY A 826 -20.69 43.83 30.59
C GLY A 826 -19.41 44.09 31.37
N THR A 827 -19.55 44.56 32.60
CA THR A 827 -18.42 44.83 33.49
C THR A 827 -18.19 43.65 34.41
N TYR A 828 -16.96 43.14 34.45
CA TYR A 828 -16.54 42.16 35.44
C TYR A 828 -16.73 42.71 36.85
N ASP A 829 -17.40 41.96 37.73
CA ASP A 829 -17.67 42.34 39.12
C ASP A 829 -16.85 41.47 40.07
N ASP A 830 -15.72 42.00 40.54
CA ASP A 830 -14.79 41.29 41.44
C ASP A 830 -15.42 40.94 42.80
N SER A 831 -16.38 41.74 43.27
CA SER A 831 -17.07 41.50 44.56
C SER A 831 -17.98 40.27 44.52
N LYS A 832 -18.36 39.84 43.31
CA LYS A 832 -19.24 38.69 43.07
C LYS A 832 -18.52 37.56 42.33
N SER A 833 -17.19 37.60 42.25
CA SER A 833 -16.42 36.64 41.47
C SER A 833 -15.32 35.98 42.28
N ARG A 834 -15.02 34.71 41.96
CA ARG A 834 -13.91 33.95 42.57
C ARG A 834 -12.80 33.53 41.59
N TRP A 835 -12.87 33.86 40.30
CA TRP A 835 -11.93 33.29 39.33
C TRP A 835 -10.45 33.55 39.65
N ASN A 836 -10.20 34.72 40.23
CA ASN A 836 -8.92 35.26 40.68
C ASN A 836 -8.72 35.13 42.20
N LYS A 837 -9.54 34.34 42.90
CA LYS A 837 -9.51 34.20 44.38
C LYS A 837 -9.61 32.74 44.80
N ILE A 838 -8.85 32.36 45.82
CA ILE A 838 -9.00 31.07 46.50
C ILE A 838 -10.11 31.18 47.56
N ASP A 839 -10.14 32.32 48.25
CA ASP A 839 -11.20 32.76 49.18
C ASP A 839 -11.26 34.30 49.15
N GLU A 840 -12.23 34.94 49.80
CA GLU A 840 -12.53 36.39 49.66
C GLU A 840 -11.29 37.29 49.76
N ASN A 841 -10.42 37.00 50.73
CA ASN A 841 -9.24 37.79 51.06
C ASN A 841 -7.93 37.16 50.58
N VAL A 842 -8.00 36.08 49.78
CA VAL A 842 -6.83 35.34 49.30
C VAL A 842 -6.89 35.26 47.78
N SER A 843 -6.06 36.07 47.13
CA SER A 843 -5.92 36.06 45.68
C SER A 843 -5.49 34.66 45.18
N ALA A 844 -5.87 34.30 43.95
CA ALA A 844 -5.36 33.18 43.15
C ALA A 844 -4.35 33.63 42.07
N LEU A 845 -4.09 34.94 41.96
CA LEU A 845 -3.09 35.53 41.05
C LEU A 845 -1.73 35.78 41.71
N ASP A 846 -0.64 35.48 41.02
CA ASP A 846 0.71 35.88 41.41
C ASP A 846 0.95 37.39 41.23
N SER A 847 2.19 37.83 41.45
CA SER A 847 2.57 39.24 41.32
C SER A 847 2.59 39.77 39.87
N ASN A 848 2.50 38.90 38.86
CA ASN A 848 2.31 39.26 37.45
C ASN A 848 0.84 39.29 37.03
N ASN A 849 -0.09 39.11 37.97
CA ASN A 849 -1.52 38.94 37.73
C ASN A 849 -1.87 37.67 36.94
N HIS A 850 -1.03 36.63 37.03
CA HIS A 850 -1.31 35.32 36.42
C HIS A 850 -1.82 34.32 37.46
N LEU A 851 -2.70 33.41 37.06
CA LEU A 851 -3.13 32.29 37.92
C LEU A 851 -1.89 31.48 38.34
N SER A 852 -1.81 31.07 39.60
CA SER A 852 -0.62 30.38 40.12
C SER A 852 -0.98 29.27 41.10
N ALA A 853 -0.19 28.18 41.08
CA ALA A 853 -0.42 27.00 41.91
C ALA A 853 -0.38 27.33 43.40
N TYR A 854 0.69 27.96 43.86
CA TYR A 854 0.95 28.27 45.29
C TYR A 854 1.32 29.74 45.54
N GLY A 855 1.27 30.60 44.52
CA GLY A 855 1.62 32.03 44.62
C GLY A 855 2.88 32.40 43.83
N ASP A 856 3.67 31.42 43.43
CA ASP A 856 4.90 31.61 42.67
C ASP A 856 4.65 32.00 41.21
N ILE A 857 5.53 32.86 40.68
CA ILE A 857 5.54 33.26 39.27
C ILE A 857 5.93 32.08 38.38
N GLY A 858 5.34 31.96 37.19
CA GLY A 858 5.70 30.93 36.21
C GLY A 858 5.13 29.55 36.55
N THR A 859 4.16 29.50 37.46
CA THR A 859 3.43 28.29 37.86
C THR A 859 1.98 28.34 37.40
N GLU A 860 1.70 28.92 36.25
CA GLU A 860 0.38 28.95 35.63
C GLU A 860 -0.16 27.56 35.34
N PRO A 861 -1.50 27.36 35.33
CA PRO A 861 -2.06 26.10 34.93
C PRO A 861 -1.72 25.82 33.46
N VAL A 862 -1.39 24.57 33.15
CA VAL A 862 -1.15 24.14 31.76
C VAL A 862 -2.45 23.97 30.98
N ALA A 863 -3.57 23.81 31.68
CA ALA A 863 -4.91 23.78 31.10
C ALA A 863 -5.97 24.29 32.07
N ILE A 864 -7.02 24.89 31.51
CA ILE A 864 -8.22 25.36 32.20
C ILE A 864 -9.42 24.77 31.46
N ALA A 865 -10.21 23.95 32.15
CA ALA A 865 -11.42 23.33 31.63
C ALA A 865 -12.66 23.89 32.34
N VAL A 866 -13.64 24.38 31.60
CA VAL A 866 -14.83 25.04 32.16
C VAL A 866 -16.11 24.34 31.71
N ASN A 867 -16.97 23.97 32.66
CA ASN A 867 -18.30 23.40 32.44
C ASN A 867 -19.35 24.32 33.10
N TYR A 868 -19.85 25.29 32.33
CA TYR A 868 -20.78 26.36 32.75
C TYR A 868 -21.80 26.66 31.64
N LEU A 869 -22.82 27.49 31.94
CA LEU A 869 -24.05 27.81 31.18
C LEU A 869 -25.29 27.00 31.53
N THR A 870 -25.18 25.94 32.35
CA THR A 870 -26.34 25.17 32.82
C THR A 870 -27.35 26.08 33.52
N ASN A 871 -26.88 26.92 34.45
CA ASN A 871 -27.74 27.75 35.30
C ASN A 871 -28.32 28.96 34.57
N GLU A 872 -27.61 29.54 33.62
CA GLU A 872 -28.12 30.55 32.71
C GLU A 872 -29.27 30.00 31.87
N ALA A 873 -29.11 28.78 31.38
CA ALA A 873 -30.13 28.10 30.60
C ALA A 873 -31.37 27.78 31.42
N LEU A 874 -31.20 27.26 32.65
CA LEU A 874 -32.31 27.01 33.58
C LEU A 874 -33.03 28.31 34.00
N SER A 875 -32.27 29.39 34.21
CA SER A 875 -32.79 30.70 34.61
C SER A 875 -33.37 31.51 33.45
N LYS A 876 -33.24 31.01 32.21
CA LYS A 876 -33.65 31.70 30.97
C LYS A 876 -33.01 33.08 30.86
N SER A 877 -31.74 33.19 31.22
CA SER A 877 -30.95 34.40 31.01
C SER A 877 -30.91 34.77 29.53
N SER A 878 -30.65 36.05 29.23
CA SER A 878 -30.47 36.53 27.87
C SER A 878 -29.37 35.73 27.16
N THR A 879 -29.71 35.12 26.03
CA THR A 879 -28.81 34.21 25.30
C THR A 879 -27.61 34.96 24.70
N SER A 880 -27.82 36.15 24.17
CA SER A 880 -26.76 37.00 23.64
C SER A 880 -25.83 37.52 24.74
N ASP A 881 -26.37 37.86 25.92
CA ASP A 881 -25.57 38.29 27.06
C ASP A 881 -24.76 37.13 27.66
N SER A 882 -25.35 35.93 27.73
CA SER A 882 -24.66 34.72 28.20
C SER A 882 -23.50 34.35 27.28
N GLN A 883 -23.69 34.47 25.96
CA GLN A 883 -22.64 34.31 24.95
C GLN A 883 -21.48 35.30 25.18
N ALA A 884 -21.81 36.58 25.37
CA ALA A 884 -20.82 37.63 25.56
C ALA A 884 -20.05 37.45 26.88
N ALA A 885 -20.74 37.09 27.96
CA ALA A 885 -20.14 36.86 29.27
C ALA A 885 -19.17 35.66 29.25
N MET A 886 -19.53 34.55 28.59
CA MET A 886 -18.62 33.42 28.37
C MET A 886 -17.38 33.84 27.56
N THR A 887 -17.57 34.59 26.47
CA THR A 887 -16.45 35.09 25.63
C THR A 887 -15.50 35.98 26.45
N GLN A 888 -16.06 36.86 27.29
CA GLN A 888 -15.31 37.74 28.17
C GLN A 888 -14.52 36.95 29.23
N ALA A 889 -15.13 35.93 29.84
CA ALA A 889 -14.45 35.06 30.79
C ALA A 889 -13.28 34.30 30.15
N MET A 890 -13.44 33.80 28.92
CA MET A 890 -12.34 33.16 28.18
C MET A 890 -11.17 34.12 27.94
N ALA A 891 -11.43 35.40 27.64
CA ALA A 891 -10.39 36.41 27.49
C ALA A 891 -9.63 36.65 28.80
N ALA A 892 -10.34 36.72 29.93
CA ALA A 892 -9.71 36.84 31.25
C ALA A 892 -8.82 35.63 31.59
N HIS A 893 -9.29 34.41 31.29
CA HIS A 893 -8.47 33.20 31.47
C HIS A 893 -7.20 33.22 30.63
N ARG A 894 -7.29 33.63 29.37
CA ARG A 894 -6.10 33.75 28.51
C ARG A 894 -5.13 34.80 29.04
N GLN A 895 -5.62 35.93 29.54
CA GLN A 895 -4.76 36.96 30.12
C GLN A 895 -4.03 36.45 31.37
N ALA A 896 -4.72 35.71 32.24
CA ALA A 896 -4.14 35.22 33.49
C ALA A 896 -3.39 33.88 33.34
N ALA A 897 -3.51 33.19 32.21
CA ALA A 897 -2.73 32.00 31.89
C ALA A 897 -2.39 31.99 30.39
N PRO A 898 -1.42 32.81 29.96
CA PRO A 898 -1.12 33.06 28.54
C PRO A 898 -0.85 31.79 27.73
N ASP A 899 -0.27 30.78 28.36
CA ASP A 899 0.13 29.53 27.71
C ASP A 899 -0.80 28.32 27.95
N ALA A 900 -1.87 28.48 28.73
CA ALA A 900 -2.76 27.37 29.06
C ALA A 900 -3.59 26.89 27.85
N TRP A 901 -3.93 25.61 27.82
CA TRP A 901 -5.05 25.14 27.00
C TRP A 901 -6.38 25.56 27.62
N LEU A 902 -7.25 26.20 26.84
CA LEU A 902 -8.60 26.56 27.27
C LEU A 902 -9.60 25.55 26.69
N PHE A 903 -10.17 24.72 27.56
CA PHE A 903 -11.24 23.78 27.21
C PHE A 903 -12.58 24.35 27.69
N GLN A 904 -13.54 24.44 26.78
CA GLN A 904 -14.93 24.68 27.15
C GLN A 904 -15.70 23.37 26.95
N ILE A 905 -16.28 22.87 28.04
CA ILE A 905 -17.07 21.65 28.07
C ILE A 905 -18.52 22.05 27.81
N VAL A 906 -19.14 21.46 26.79
CA VAL A 906 -20.56 21.65 26.51
C VAL A 906 -21.35 21.09 27.70
N PRO A 907 -22.25 21.87 28.34
CA PRO A 907 -23.08 21.35 29.40
C PRO A 907 -23.85 20.11 28.95
N PHE A 908 -23.74 19.02 29.71
CA PHE A 908 -24.12 17.69 29.24
C PHE A 908 -25.57 17.62 28.73
N GLY A 909 -26.47 18.36 29.39
CA GLY A 909 -27.89 18.43 29.05
C GLY A 909 -28.25 19.17 27.76
N PHE A 910 -27.35 19.94 27.15
CA PHE A 910 -27.69 20.79 25.99
C PHE A 910 -28.11 20.02 24.74
N HIS A 911 -27.77 18.74 24.65
CA HIS A 911 -28.15 17.89 23.52
C HIS A 911 -29.46 17.12 23.73
N TYR A 912 -29.90 16.93 24.96
CA TYR A 912 -30.95 15.95 25.26
C TYR A 912 -32.04 16.44 26.20
N SER A 913 -31.77 17.36 27.12
CA SER A 913 -32.75 17.68 28.16
C SER A 913 -33.79 18.66 27.62
N PRO A 914 -35.10 18.36 27.78
CA PRO A 914 -36.17 19.28 27.40
C PRO A 914 -36.21 20.55 28.27
N LYS A 915 -35.40 20.62 29.35
CA LYS A 915 -35.31 21.81 30.19
C LYS A 915 -34.58 22.96 29.51
N TYR A 916 -33.69 22.66 28.56
CA TYR A 916 -32.93 23.66 27.83
C TYR A 916 -33.58 23.91 26.48
N ALA A 917 -33.72 25.18 26.09
CA ALA A 917 -34.05 25.50 24.71
C ALA A 917 -32.93 25.00 23.79
N SER A 918 -33.28 24.40 22.64
CA SER A 918 -32.32 23.89 21.66
C SER A 918 -31.35 24.95 21.13
N SER A 919 -31.64 26.24 21.32
CA SER A 919 -30.76 27.36 21.00
C SER A 919 -29.51 27.45 21.89
N TRP A 920 -29.48 26.84 23.08
CA TRP A 920 -28.35 26.99 24.01
C TRP A 920 -27.05 26.35 23.53
N LEU A 921 -27.12 25.27 22.74
CA LEU A 921 -25.94 24.74 22.06
C LEU A 921 -25.37 25.77 21.05
N ALA A 922 -26.24 26.50 20.35
CA ALA A 922 -25.83 27.58 19.46
C ALA A 922 -25.21 28.75 20.24
N VAL A 923 -25.75 29.10 21.42
CA VAL A 923 -25.16 30.12 22.31
C VAL A 923 -23.72 29.78 22.69
N PHE A 924 -23.49 28.54 23.15
CA PHE A 924 -22.15 28.05 23.48
C PHE A 924 -21.20 28.12 22.26
N ASN A 925 -21.64 27.58 21.12
CA ASN A 925 -20.82 27.56 19.90
C ASN A 925 -20.50 28.96 19.38
N ASN A 926 -21.46 29.88 19.46
CA ASN A 926 -21.25 31.27 19.05
C ASN A 926 -20.26 32.00 19.97
N ALA A 927 -20.24 31.70 21.28
CA ALA A 927 -19.25 32.27 22.20
C ALA A 927 -17.85 31.79 21.83
N MET A 928 -17.68 30.49 21.60
CA MET A 928 -16.41 29.90 21.13
C MET A 928 -15.93 30.54 19.82
N ASN A 929 -16.84 30.71 18.85
CA ASN A 929 -16.52 31.34 17.58
C ASN A 929 -16.18 32.82 17.72
N SER A 930 -16.87 33.54 18.60
CA SER A 930 -16.59 34.94 18.92
C SER A 930 -15.19 35.10 19.51
N TYR A 931 -14.82 34.25 20.46
CA TYR A 931 -13.47 34.22 21.02
C TYR A 931 -12.41 33.95 19.95
N ARG A 932 -12.56 32.87 19.16
CA ARG A 932 -11.61 32.50 18.10
C ARG A 932 -11.45 33.60 17.05
N SER A 933 -12.53 34.34 16.76
CA SER A 933 -12.49 35.46 15.82
C SER A 933 -11.73 36.65 16.40
N ALA A 934 -11.85 36.91 17.71
CA ALA A 934 -11.10 37.96 18.40
C ALA A 934 -9.61 37.60 18.59
N TYR A 935 -9.28 36.31 18.70
CA TYR A 935 -7.93 35.79 18.93
C TYR A 935 -7.54 34.73 17.89
N PRO A 936 -7.42 35.07 16.59
CA PRO A 936 -7.21 34.09 15.51
C PRO A 936 -5.84 33.39 15.57
N GLY A 937 -4.87 33.95 16.30
CA GLY A 937 -3.57 33.34 16.55
C GLY A 937 -3.53 32.38 17.74
N ASP A 938 -4.60 32.31 18.54
CA ASP A 938 -4.65 31.42 19.70
C ASP A 938 -5.04 29.99 19.26
N SER A 939 -4.02 29.12 19.19
CA SER A 939 -4.20 27.72 18.83
C SER A 939 -4.50 26.80 20.01
N LYS A 940 -4.61 27.30 21.24
CA LYS A 940 -4.77 26.48 22.46
C LYS A 940 -6.19 26.60 23.03
N VAL A 941 -7.20 26.46 22.19
CA VAL A 941 -8.63 26.63 22.55
C VAL A 941 -9.49 25.54 21.92
N ALA A 942 -10.05 24.67 22.76
CA ALA A 942 -10.78 23.49 22.33
C ALA A 942 -12.18 23.41 22.96
N THR A 943 -13.09 22.75 22.23
CA THR A 943 -14.41 22.38 22.72
C THR A 943 -14.40 20.90 23.07
N ILE A 944 -14.94 20.55 24.24
CA ILE A 944 -15.22 19.17 24.65
C ILE A 944 -16.72 18.98 24.58
N ASP A 945 -17.16 18.18 23.61
CA ASP A 945 -18.55 17.83 23.43
C ASP A 945 -18.72 16.32 23.63
N ILE A 946 -19.61 15.93 24.56
CA ILE A 946 -19.92 14.53 24.82
C ILE A 946 -20.65 13.85 23.64
N GLY A 947 -21.21 14.65 22.73
CA GLY A 947 -21.88 14.19 21.53
C GLY A 947 -23.32 13.72 21.76
N SER A 948 -24.12 13.73 20.68
CA SER A 948 -25.55 13.45 20.74
C SER A 948 -25.88 12.02 21.16
N ASP A 949 -25.04 11.04 20.84
CA ASP A 949 -25.32 9.63 21.10
C ASP A 949 -25.17 9.28 22.59
N LEU A 950 -24.09 9.75 23.22
CA LEU A 950 -23.93 9.64 24.67
C LEU A 950 -25.00 10.45 25.40
N SER A 951 -25.27 11.68 24.96
CA SER A 951 -26.36 12.51 25.46
C SER A 951 -27.72 11.80 25.42
N ASN A 952 -28.09 11.18 24.30
CA ASN A 952 -29.32 10.39 24.15
C ASN A 952 -29.37 9.17 25.09
N THR A 953 -28.22 8.52 25.31
CA THR A 953 -28.11 7.42 26.27
C THR A 953 -28.39 7.88 27.70
N LEU A 954 -27.84 9.04 28.08
CA LEU A 954 -28.05 9.59 29.42
C LEU A 954 -29.54 9.93 29.63
N GLU A 955 -30.18 10.59 28.67
CA GLU A 955 -31.60 10.99 28.72
C GLU A 955 -32.55 9.80 28.87
N LYS A 956 -32.43 8.80 27.98
CA LYS A 956 -33.31 7.63 27.93
C LYS A 956 -33.30 6.78 29.20
N ASN A 957 -32.27 6.96 30.03
CA ASN A 957 -32.07 6.22 31.28
C ASN A 957 -32.09 7.15 32.50
N THR A 958 -32.94 8.18 32.46
CA THR A 958 -33.26 9.02 33.64
C THR A 958 -33.67 8.14 34.82
N GLY A 959 -33.12 8.43 36.01
CA GLY A 959 -33.22 7.61 37.22
C GLY A 959 -32.08 6.62 37.40
N TRP A 960 -31.30 6.33 36.35
CA TRP A 960 -30.11 5.46 36.39
C TRP A 960 -28.82 6.22 36.08
N TYR A 961 -28.80 7.03 35.02
CA TYR A 961 -27.63 7.84 34.63
C TYR A 961 -27.74 9.30 35.03
N ILE A 962 -28.94 9.85 35.05
CA ILE A 962 -29.24 11.21 35.52
C ILE A 962 -30.28 11.11 36.61
N TYR A 963 -30.21 11.99 37.60
CA TYR A 963 -31.23 12.11 38.63
C TYR A 963 -32.58 12.58 38.03
N THR A 964 -33.67 12.42 38.78
CA THR A 964 -35.02 12.78 38.33
C THR A 964 -35.25 14.28 38.14
N ASP A 965 -34.27 15.11 38.51
CA ASP A 965 -34.27 16.53 38.15
C ASP A 965 -33.76 16.80 36.73
N ASP A 966 -33.34 15.79 35.96
CA ASP A 966 -32.90 15.93 34.58
C ASP A 966 -31.73 16.94 34.39
N VAL A 967 -30.95 17.16 35.45
CA VAL A 967 -29.79 18.07 35.43
C VAL A 967 -28.55 17.34 35.95
N HIS A 968 -28.66 16.66 37.10
CA HIS A 968 -27.49 16.12 37.79
C HIS A 968 -27.22 14.66 37.41
N PRO A 969 -26.05 14.33 36.85
CA PRO A 969 -25.68 12.94 36.60
C PRO A 969 -25.52 12.14 37.91
N LEU A 970 -25.96 10.89 37.91
CA LEU A 970 -25.63 9.92 38.95
C LEU A 970 -24.25 9.30 38.66
N ALA A 971 -23.67 8.57 39.62
CA ALA A 971 -22.34 7.97 39.48
C ALA A 971 -22.12 7.24 38.13
N PRO A 972 -23.06 6.42 37.62
CA PRO A 972 -22.85 5.74 36.36
C PRO A 972 -22.90 6.70 35.15
N GLY A 973 -23.69 7.79 35.20
CA GLY A 973 -23.69 8.83 34.17
C GLY A 973 -22.39 9.64 34.16
N HIS A 974 -21.89 10.01 35.34
CA HIS A 974 -20.57 10.62 35.48
C HIS A 974 -19.44 9.73 34.92
N ALA A 975 -19.51 8.42 35.15
CA ALA A 975 -18.53 7.45 34.64
C ALA A 975 -18.54 7.31 33.11
N LEU A 976 -19.67 7.58 32.44
CA LEU A 976 -19.71 7.60 30.98
C LEU A 976 -19.06 8.86 30.39
N VAL A 977 -19.18 10.00 31.09
CA VAL A 977 -18.68 11.29 30.60
C VAL A 977 -17.19 11.50 30.92
N ALA A 978 -16.70 11.00 32.04
CA ALA A 978 -15.32 11.24 32.47
C ALA A 978 -14.26 10.83 31.44
N PRO A 979 -14.34 9.65 30.76
CA PRO A 979 -13.35 9.25 29.77
C PRO A 979 -13.28 10.22 28.59
N VAL A 980 -14.42 10.77 28.14
CA VAL A 980 -14.50 11.74 27.06
C VAL A 980 -13.76 13.03 27.43
N VAL A 981 -14.03 13.57 28.61
CA VAL A 981 -13.38 14.78 29.11
C VAL A 981 -11.88 14.56 29.29
N GLN A 982 -11.49 13.47 29.95
CA GLN A 982 -10.09 13.14 30.20
C GLN A 982 -9.31 12.96 28.89
N ALA A 983 -9.84 12.16 27.95
CA ALA A 983 -9.17 11.89 26.68
C ALA A 983 -8.97 13.16 25.86
N SER A 984 -9.96 14.06 25.86
CA SER A 984 -9.88 15.35 25.15
C SER A 984 -8.75 16.23 25.70
N ILE A 985 -8.69 16.38 27.03
CA ILE A 985 -7.65 17.17 27.71
C ILE A 985 -6.26 16.56 27.43
N VAL A 986 -6.09 15.27 27.67
CA VAL A 986 -4.81 14.57 27.52
C VAL A 986 -4.33 14.61 26.06
N THR A 987 -5.21 14.36 25.10
CA THR A 987 -4.83 14.35 23.69
C THR A 987 -4.28 15.71 23.24
N SER A 988 -4.92 16.81 23.65
CA SER A 988 -4.47 18.16 23.33
C SER A 988 -3.15 18.51 24.02
N LEU A 989 -3.01 18.17 25.31
CA LEU A 989 -1.77 18.42 26.07
C LEU A 989 -0.57 17.65 25.53
N GLU A 990 -0.73 16.35 25.25
CA GLU A 990 0.37 15.47 24.83
C GLU A 990 0.69 15.61 23.34
N SER A 991 -0.33 15.75 22.48
CA SER A 991 -0.10 15.87 21.02
C SER A 991 0.19 17.29 20.55
N LYS A 992 -0.01 18.29 21.42
CA LYS A 992 0.13 19.73 21.10
C LYS A 992 -0.71 20.16 19.88
N ARG A 993 -1.84 19.50 19.62
CA ARG A 993 -2.73 19.79 18.47
C ARG A 993 -4.07 20.31 18.92
N ASN A 994 -4.55 21.35 18.23
CA ASN A 994 -5.87 21.92 18.43
C ASN A 994 -6.93 21.03 17.76
N GLN A 995 -7.81 20.41 18.54
CA GLN A 995 -8.89 19.57 18.03
C GLN A 995 -10.17 19.84 18.82
N SER A 996 -11.29 19.95 18.12
CA SER A 996 -12.61 19.81 18.74
C SER A 996 -12.92 18.32 18.84
N TYR A 997 -13.33 17.86 20.03
CA TYR A 997 -13.66 16.47 20.24
C TYR A 997 -15.17 16.31 20.35
N THR A 998 -15.74 15.54 19.42
CA THR A 998 -17.12 15.07 19.47
C THR A 998 -17.05 13.55 19.46
N PHE A 999 -17.56 12.93 20.52
CA PHE A 999 -17.57 11.47 20.64
C PHE A 999 -18.90 10.93 20.11
N PHE A 1000 -18.83 9.87 19.32
CA PHE A 1000 -19.98 9.11 18.81
C PHE A 1000 -20.15 7.83 19.64
#